data_AF-A0A210QCZ9-F1
#
_entry.id   AF-A0A210QCZ9-F1
#
_cell.length_a   1.000
_cell.length_b   1.000
_cell.length_c   1.000
_cell.angle_alpha   90.00
_cell.angle_beta   90.00
_cell.angle_gamma   90.00
#
_symmetry.space_group_name_H-M   'P 1'
#
loop_
_entity.id
_entity.type
_entity.pdbx_description
1 polymer ?
#
loop_
_entity_poly.entity_id
_entity_poly.type
_entity_poly.pdbx_seq_one_letter_code
_entity_poly.pdbx_strand_id
1 'polypeptide(L)'
;MPTNNPLPPKENNFFKRILKCYEQKQYKNGLKFAKQILTNPKYSEHGETLAMKGLTLNCLGRKEEAYDHVRRGLRNDLRSHVCWHVYGLLQRSDRKYDEAIKAYRNALKWDKDNLQILRDLSLLQIQMRDLEGYRDTRYQLLVLRPGQRASWIGYAMSYHLLKDYDMAFSIIEEFRKTQMPKPLDYEHSELLMYQNLVLRESGLNSEAFSHLEKYEKQIVDKLAVQEIRGELYQKLGRHEESAEVYRDLIKRNPENWGHYKMHEEAAKPKSVEERLQLYMDIEKDFPRASAPKRLPLAFTTGNTFISLLDTYLRKAFHKGVPPLFVTLKSLYTDPNKVKVVEEIVLGYMESLKKVEKFDETDEGELEPPTSLVWVYYFLASHFDHQGNTTRAMEIINTALEHTPLLIELYALKAKIHKHAGDIEEAMRLMDEAQSLDTADRYINSKCAKYMLKANLITEAADMCSKFTREGVSAMDNLNEMQCMWFQTECAATHQRTGKWGESLKKCHEIDRHFTEIIEDQFDFHTYCMRKMTLRAYIGLLRLEDVLRNHPFYYKAAKIAIEIYLHLNDHPLAENETDNSLDTENLTPSELKKLRNKQRKAAKKAQQAKEKQKAEQDKKEQQSKKQQDGEMDGPKEEELIPDKLARTEEPLEQAIRFLKPLQMLAKDKIQTHIFAFEIYSRKGKHLLMLQSLKRGRRIDSDDPQLHICLLRFLQKVTKKGAIPDAVKKVLEMETLPLHQGKDVKTLNIEYISRNSSSLLHRLAGARMMYELDSSEIVQKKALEMAISLSEDLKGISIKNCIEVLEAMCRGDFGECESVAQDYQARCHSLFPLSPSFIIPASSQPDQIVANGAAS
;
A
#
# COMPACT_ATOMS: atom_id res chain seq x y z
N MET A 1 13.93 9.55 46.91
CA MET A 1 13.74 8.68 48.10
C MET A 1 14.90 7.69 48.17
N PRO A 2 15.50 7.41 49.33
CA PRO A 2 16.50 6.35 49.44
C PRO A 2 15.87 4.99 49.12
N THR A 3 16.63 4.13 48.44
CA THR A 3 16.22 2.75 48.10
C THR A 3 15.91 1.99 49.38
N ASN A 4 14.84 1.18 49.38
CA ASN A 4 14.36 0.49 50.59
C ASN A 4 15.33 -0.61 51.05
N ASN A 5 16.34 -0.94 50.24
CA ASN A 5 17.36 -1.95 50.49
C ASN A 5 18.74 -1.47 49.97
N PRO A 6 19.39 -0.49 50.64
CA PRO A 6 20.61 0.11 50.12
C PRO A 6 21.79 -0.87 50.17
N LEU A 7 22.47 -1.02 49.03
CA LEU A 7 23.72 -1.81 48.97
C LEU A 7 24.84 -1.12 49.76
N PRO A 8 25.70 -1.87 50.48
CA PRO A 8 26.90 -1.31 51.11
C PRO A 8 27.85 -0.69 50.09
N PRO A 9 28.81 0.17 50.50
CA PRO A 9 29.68 0.91 49.59
C PRO A 9 30.42 0.06 48.55
N LYS A 10 30.86 -1.16 48.93
CA LYS A 10 31.58 -2.08 48.04
C LYS A 10 30.66 -2.65 46.96
N GLU A 11 29.51 -3.20 47.34
CA GLU A 11 28.48 -3.73 46.44
C GLU A 11 27.85 -2.62 45.58
N ASN A 12 27.64 -1.43 46.13
CA ASN A 12 27.16 -0.26 45.40
C ASN A 12 28.14 0.17 44.30
N ASN A 13 29.46 0.10 44.56
CA ASN A 13 30.46 0.33 43.52
C ASN A 13 30.39 -0.71 42.40
N PHE A 14 30.14 -1.98 42.73
CA PHE A 14 29.87 -3.00 41.70
C PHE A 14 28.58 -2.67 40.93
N PHE A 15 27.52 -2.23 41.61
CA PHE A 15 26.26 -1.88 40.96
C PHE A 15 26.40 -0.70 39.99
N LYS A 16 27.12 0.37 40.37
CA LYS A 16 27.46 1.47 39.46
C LYS A 16 28.28 1.01 38.26
N ARG A 17 29.19 0.03 38.43
CA ARG A 17 29.93 -0.57 37.33
C ARG A 17 29.01 -1.37 36.38
N ILE A 18 27.97 -2.04 36.89
CA ILE A 18 26.97 -2.71 36.04
C ILE A 18 26.28 -1.70 35.12
N LEU A 19 25.82 -0.57 35.66
CA LEU A 19 25.20 0.51 34.87
C LEU A 19 26.15 1.03 33.79
N LYS A 20 27.40 1.34 34.14
CA LYS A 20 28.41 1.80 33.18
C LYS A 20 28.72 0.75 32.11
N CYS A 21 28.81 -0.54 32.49
CA CYS A 21 29.00 -1.62 31.53
C CYS A 21 27.81 -1.73 30.57
N TYR A 22 26.58 -1.49 31.03
CA TYR A 22 25.41 -1.46 30.17
C TYR A 22 25.46 -0.29 29.18
N GLU A 23 25.74 0.93 29.65
CA GLU A 23 25.90 2.12 28.80
C GLU A 23 27.01 1.97 27.74
N GLN A 24 28.10 1.28 28.10
CA GLN A 24 29.22 1.00 27.20
C GLN A 24 29.04 -0.28 26.36
N LYS A 25 27.86 -0.91 26.42
CA LYS A 25 27.53 -2.17 25.71
C LYS A 25 28.47 -3.35 26.07
N GLN A 26 29.12 -3.31 27.23
CA GLN A 26 30.00 -4.36 27.75
C GLN A 26 29.22 -5.41 28.56
N TYR A 27 28.25 -6.07 27.94
CA TYR A 27 27.26 -6.92 28.61
C TYR A 27 27.89 -8.09 29.39
N LYS A 28 28.91 -8.77 28.84
CA LYS A 28 29.59 -9.88 29.53
C LYS A 28 30.26 -9.46 30.85
N ASN A 29 30.83 -8.25 30.90
CA ASN A 29 31.43 -7.70 32.12
C ASN A 29 30.36 -7.29 33.13
N GLY A 30 29.26 -6.68 32.66
CA GLY A 30 28.09 -6.36 33.48
C GLY A 30 27.54 -7.59 34.21
N LEU A 31 27.40 -8.72 33.51
CA LEU A 31 26.95 -9.99 34.11
C LEU A 31 27.90 -10.53 35.18
N LYS A 32 29.22 -10.38 35.01
CA LYS A 32 30.21 -10.78 36.02
C LYS A 32 30.06 -9.97 37.30
N PHE A 33 29.92 -8.65 37.19
CA PHE A 33 29.70 -7.78 38.35
C PHE A 33 28.34 -8.04 39.02
N ALA A 34 27.27 -8.28 38.24
CA ALA A 34 25.98 -8.68 38.78
C ALA A 34 26.07 -9.99 39.57
N LYS A 35 26.79 -10.98 39.04
CA LYS A 35 27.03 -12.25 39.75
C LYS A 35 27.78 -12.04 41.06
N GLN A 36 28.76 -11.13 41.14
CA GLN A 36 29.51 -10.86 42.37
C GLN A 36 28.61 -10.35 43.51
N ILE A 37 27.61 -9.52 43.20
CA ILE A 37 26.63 -9.05 44.18
C ILE A 37 25.68 -10.19 44.58
N LEU A 38 25.12 -10.89 43.59
CA LEU A 38 24.10 -11.93 43.80
C LEU A 38 24.66 -13.23 44.42
N THR A 39 25.98 -13.44 44.41
CA THR A 39 26.63 -14.59 45.06
C THR A 39 26.63 -14.45 46.59
N ASN A 40 26.57 -13.21 47.11
CA ASN A 40 26.45 -12.99 48.55
C ASN A 40 25.02 -13.35 49.00
N PRO A 41 24.83 -14.32 49.92
CA PRO A 41 23.50 -14.74 50.36
C PRO A 41 22.63 -13.61 50.92
N LYS A 42 23.23 -12.53 51.42
CA LYS A 42 22.51 -11.33 51.91
C LYS A 42 21.86 -10.51 50.80
N TYR A 43 22.37 -10.57 49.58
CA TYR A 43 21.94 -9.76 48.43
C TYR A 43 21.57 -10.61 47.21
N SER A 44 21.41 -11.93 47.39
CA SER A 44 21.07 -12.87 46.32
C SER A 44 19.75 -12.56 45.64
N GLU A 45 18.80 -11.97 46.38
CA GLU A 45 17.49 -11.55 45.90
C GLU A 45 17.37 -10.00 45.82
N HIS A 46 18.50 -9.28 45.74
CA HIS A 46 18.49 -7.83 45.62
C HIS A 46 17.83 -7.36 44.30
N GLY A 47 16.72 -6.64 44.42
CA GLY A 47 15.79 -6.33 43.33
C GLY A 47 16.43 -5.61 42.13
N GLU A 48 17.14 -4.51 42.38
CA GLU A 48 17.73 -3.69 41.31
C GLU A 48 18.84 -4.42 40.55
N THR A 49 19.63 -5.24 41.26
CA THR A 49 20.69 -6.04 40.63
C THR A 49 20.11 -7.18 39.77
N LEU A 50 19.05 -7.84 40.24
CA LEU A 50 18.33 -8.83 39.44
C LEU A 50 17.74 -8.20 38.17
N ALA A 51 17.13 -7.02 38.29
CA ALA A 51 16.60 -6.27 37.15
C ALA A 51 17.70 -5.93 36.14
N MET A 52 18.81 -5.31 36.58
CA MET A 52 19.93 -4.97 35.69
C MET A 52 20.59 -6.20 35.04
N LYS A 53 20.67 -7.32 35.76
CA LYS A 53 21.12 -8.61 35.19
C LYS A 53 20.18 -9.06 34.08
N GLY A 54 18.86 -9.00 34.32
CA GLY A 54 17.85 -9.35 33.33
C GLY A 54 17.93 -8.47 32.08
N LEU A 55 18.03 -7.15 32.23
CA LEU A 55 18.21 -6.22 31.10
C LEU A 55 19.45 -6.55 30.27
N THR A 56 20.57 -6.84 30.94
CA THR A 56 21.83 -7.22 30.28
C THR A 56 21.70 -8.56 29.53
N LEU A 57 20.92 -9.51 30.06
CA LEU A 57 20.62 -10.78 29.40
C LEU A 57 19.73 -10.60 28.16
N ASN A 58 18.81 -9.63 28.19
CA ASN A 58 17.96 -9.30 27.05
C ASN A 58 18.79 -8.84 25.85
N CYS A 59 19.76 -7.94 26.07
CA CYS A 59 20.68 -7.46 25.03
C CYS A 59 21.62 -8.56 24.50
N LEU A 60 21.76 -9.68 25.20
CA LEU A 60 22.47 -10.88 24.75
C LEU A 60 21.54 -11.92 24.08
N GLY A 61 20.28 -11.57 23.82
CA GLY A 61 19.29 -12.43 23.16
C GLY A 61 18.63 -13.49 24.06
N ARG A 62 18.88 -13.47 25.38
CA ARG A 62 18.33 -14.44 26.36
C ARG A 62 17.05 -13.89 27.00
N LYS A 63 15.98 -13.76 26.20
CA LYS A 63 14.73 -13.08 26.60
C LYS A 63 13.97 -13.73 27.76
N GLU A 64 13.76 -15.05 27.71
CA GLU A 64 13.02 -15.76 28.77
C GLU A 64 13.66 -15.58 30.15
N GLU A 65 14.98 -15.73 30.22
CA GLU A 65 15.74 -15.51 31.46
C GLU A 65 15.75 -14.04 31.88
N ALA A 66 15.77 -13.12 30.92
CA ALA A 66 15.64 -11.70 31.20
C ALA A 66 14.30 -11.39 31.88
N TYR A 67 13.20 -11.91 31.35
CA TYR A 67 11.87 -11.72 31.93
C TYR A 67 11.74 -12.32 33.32
N ASP A 68 12.26 -13.53 33.57
CA ASP A 68 12.26 -14.12 34.92
C ASP A 68 13.01 -13.22 35.91
N HIS A 69 14.25 -12.83 35.58
CA HIS A 69 15.08 -12.02 36.45
C HIS A 69 14.51 -10.62 36.70
N VAL A 70 13.96 -9.94 35.67
CA VAL A 70 13.33 -8.63 35.84
C VAL A 70 12.04 -8.72 36.67
N ARG A 71 11.18 -9.70 36.42
CA ARG A 71 9.94 -9.89 37.21
C ARG A 71 10.23 -10.23 38.67
N ARG A 72 11.23 -11.07 38.93
CA ARG A 72 11.70 -11.37 40.30
C ARG A 72 12.31 -10.14 40.95
N GLY A 73 13.16 -9.40 40.24
CA GLY A 73 13.75 -8.16 40.73
C GLY A 73 12.68 -7.16 41.15
N LEU A 74 11.65 -6.98 40.32
CA LEU A 74 10.51 -6.11 40.61
C LEU A 74 9.67 -6.60 41.79
N ARG A 75 9.46 -7.92 41.92
CA ARG A 75 8.75 -8.52 43.07
C ARG A 75 9.47 -8.24 44.39
N ASN A 76 10.80 -8.26 44.37
CA ASN A 76 11.63 -8.04 45.56
C ASN A 76 11.77 -6.55 45.93
N ASP A 77 11.57 -5.63 44.98
CA ASP A 77 11.51 -4.19 45.25
C ASP A 77 10.49 -3.45 44.37
N LEU A 78 9.22 -3.46 44.81
CA LEU A 78 8.11 -2.78 44.12
C LEU A 78 8.18 -1.24 44.21
N ARG A 79 9.04 -0.69 45.08
CA ARG A 79 9.19 0.76 45.29
C ARG A 79 10.44 1.32 44.61
N SER A 80 11.24 0.49 43.94
CA SER A 80 12.40 0.95 43.19
C SER A 80 12.00 1.50 41.81
N HIS A 81 12.37 2.76 41.56
CA HIS A 81 12.27 3.35 40.22
C HIS A 81 13.14 2.61 39.20
N VAL A 82 14.27 2.04 39.61
CA VAL A 82 15.18 1.28 38.72
C VAL A 82 14.51 0.00 38.25
N CYS A 83 13.89 -0.77 39.15
CA CYS A 83 13.19 -2.01 38.77
C CYS A 83 12.06 -1.74 37.78
N TRP A 84 11.25 -0.70 38.01
CA TRP A 84 10.17 -0.30 37.10
C TRP A 84 10.70 0.26 35.77
N HIS A 85 11.77 1.06 35.79
CA HIS A 85 12.39 1.59 34.57
C HIS A 85 12.96 0.47 33.71
N VAL A 86 13.70 -0.48 34.30
CA VAL A 86 14.23 -1.65 33.61
C VAL A 86 13.11 -2.52 33.04
N TYR A 87 12.02 -2.72 33.78
CA TYR A 87 10.85 -3.44 33.26
C TYR A 87 10.24 -2.73 32.04
N GLY A 88 10.14 -1.40 32.08
CA GLY A 88 9.68 -0.61 30.93
C GLY A 88 10.62 -0.70 29.72
N LEU A 89 11.95 -0.66 29.93
CA LEU A 89 12.94 -0.83 28.87
C LEU A 89 12.83 -2.23 28.22
N LEU A 90 12.58 -3.26 29.01
CA LEU A 90 12.37 -4.62 28.52
C LEU A 90 11.10 -4.71 27.65
N GLN A 91 9.98 -4.18 28.13
CA GLN A 91 8.73 -4.14 27.35
C GLN A 91 8.87 -3.31 26.06
N ARG A 92 9.62 -2.19 26.12
CA ARG A 92 9.95 -1.36 24.95
C ARG A 92 10.72 -2.15 23.89
N SER A 93 11.71 -2.95 24.29
CA SER A 93 12.48 -3.78 23.34
C SER A 93 11.64 -4.85 22.63
N ASP A 94 10.49 -5.20 23.21
CA ASP A 94 9.50 -6.10 22.61
C ASP A 94 8.35 -5.36 21.92
N ARG A 95 8.47 -4.04 21.71
CA ARG A 95 7.47 -3.17 21.07
C ARG A 95 6.12 -3.13 21.80
N LYS A 96 6.11 -3.46 23.09
CA LYS A 96 4.91 -3.40 23.97
C LYS A 96 4.83 -2.04 24.64
N TYR A 97 4.59 -1.00 23.84
CA TYR A 97 4.68 0.38 24.31
C TYR A 97 3.65 0.75 25.39
N ASP A 98 2.42 0.25 25.31
CA ASP A 98 1.41 0.50 26.36
C ASP A 98 1.86 -0.02 27.73
N GLU A 99 2.47 -1.20 27.77
CA GLU A 99 3.00 -1.78 29.01
C GLU A 99 4.25 -1.04 29.49
N ALA A 100 5.12 -0.61 28.58
CA ALA A 100 6.29 0.20 28.91
C ALA A 100 5.90 1.57 29.48
N ILE A 101 4.86 2.24 28.94
CA ILE A 101 4.30 3.50 29.47
C ILE A 101 3.79 3.29 30.91
N LYS A 102 3.05 2.21 31.18
CA LYS A 102 2.59 1.88 32.54
C LYS A 102 3.76 1.70 33.50
N ALA A 103 4.81 1.01 33.08
CA ALA A 103 6.02 0.79 33.87
C ALA A 103 6.75 2.11 34.18
N TYR A 104 6.95 2.99 33.18
CA TYR A 104 7.59 4.28 33.38
C TYR A 104 6.77 5.22 34.29
N ARG A 105 5.45 5.25 34.13
CA ARG A 105 4.56 5.99 35.04
C ARG A 105 4.69 5.48 36.49
N ASN A 106 4.84 4.18 36.70
CA ASN A 106 5.08 3.63 38.05
C ASN A 106 6.48 3.98 38.58
N ALA A 107 7.51 3.98 37.73
CA ALA A 107 8.85 4.41 38.13
C ALA A 107 8.88 5.87 38.61
N LEU A 108 8.19 6.76 37.88
CA LEU A 108 8.08 8.19 38.22
C LEU A 108 7.29 8.46 39.51
N LYS A 109 6.48 7.52 40.02
CA LYS A 109 5.86 7.67 41.35
C LYS A 109 6.90 7.70 42.46
N TRP A 110 8.02 7.00 42.28
CA TRP A 110 9.09 6.85 43.27
C TRP A 110 10.26 7.81 43.05
N ASP A 111 10.50 8.22 41.82
CA ASP A 111 11.46 9.25 41.44
C ASP A 111 10.88 10.18 40.35
N LYS A 112 10.18 11.23 40.80
CA LYS A 112 9.38 12.12 39.94
C LYS A 112 10.21 12.95 38.97
N ASP A 113 11.42 13.32 39.37
CA ASP A 113 12.26 14.27 38.63
C ASP A 113 13.35 13.55 37.81
N ASN A 114 13.20 12.24 37.59
CA ASN A 114 14.15 11.45 36.82
C ASN A 114 14.08 11.80 35.33
N LEU A 115 15.04 12.62 34.88
CA LEU A 115 15.11 13.10 33.49
C LEU A 115 15.17 11.98 32.46
N GLN A 116 15.83 10.86 32.76
CA GLN A 116 15.95 9.74 31.81
C GLN A 116 14.59 9.07 31.60
N ILE A 117 13.88 8.78 32.70
CA ILE A 117 12.56 8.14 32.65
C ILE A 117 11.53 9.06 32.00
N LEU A 118 11.54 10.36 32.33
CA LEU A 118 10.68 11.36 31.68
C LEU A 118 10.94 11.44 30.17
N ARG A 119 12.22 11.43 29.75
CA ARG A 119 12.58 11.40 28.34
C ARG A 119 12.05 10.14 27.67
N ASP A 120 12.35 8.96 28.21
CA ASP A 120 11.90 7.67 27.65
C ASP A 120 10.37 7.61 27.56
N LEU A 121 9.65 8.08 28.59
CA LEU A 121 8.20 8.17 28.60
C LEU A 121 7.68 9.10 27.49
N SER A 122 8.27 10.28 27.33
CA SER A 122 7.86 11.22 26.27
C SER A 122 8.00 10.62 24.87
N LEU A 123 9.03 9.80 24.63
CA LEU A 123 9.23 9.13 23.35
C LEU A 123 8.15 8.08 23.09
N LEU A 124 7.78 7.29 24.10
CA LEU A 124 6.69 6.32 23.96
C LEU A 124 5.33 7.01 23.77
N GLN A 125 5.08 8.11 24.47
CA GLN A 125 3.83 8.84 24.36
C GLN A 125 3.63 9.41 22.97
N ILE A 126 4.66 9.99 22.36
CA ILE A 126 4.55 10.47 20.97
C ILE A 126 4.44 9.31 19.97
N GLN A 127 5.15 8.19 20.18
CA GLN A 127 5.02 6.98 19.34
C GLN A 127 3.57 6.48 19.34
N MET A 128 2.92 6.45 20.51
CA MET A 128 1.52 6.01 20.67
C MET A 128 0.49 7.12 20.42
N ARG A 129 0.92 8.33 20.05
CA ARG A 129 0.08 9.53 19.91
C ARG A 129 -0.77 9.86 21.15
N ASP A 130 -0.27 9.55 22.36
CA ASP A 130 -0.76 10.09 23.64
C ASP A 130 -0.28 11.56 23.77
N LEU A 131 -0.92 12.45 23.00
CA LEU A 131 -0.48 13.85 22.86
C LEU A 131 -0.63 14.66 24.16
N GLU A 132 -1.69 14.40 24.93
CA GLU A 132 -1.93 15.01 26.24
C GLU A 132 -0.83 14.60 27.23
N GLY A 133 -0.57 13.29 27.33
CA GLY A 133 0.50 12.79 28.17
C GLY A 133 1.88 13.30 27.71
N TYR A 134 2.10 13.40 26.40
CA TYR A 134 3.33 13.93 25.82
C TYR A 134 3.56 15.39 26.21
N ARG A 135 2.52 16.24 26.14
CA ARG A 135 2.55 17.64 26.57
C ARG A 135 2.98 17.75 28.03
N ASP A 136 2.32 17.00 28.91
CA ASP A 136 2.56 17.07 30.36
C ASP A 136 4.00 16.65 30.70
N THR A 137 4.49 15.57 30.09
CA THR A 137 5.88 15.11 30.28
C THR A 137 6.89 16.12 29.72
N ARG A 138 6.61 16.73 28.57
CA ARG A 138 7.48 17.76 27.96
C ARG A 138 7.52 19.05 28.77
N TYR A 139 6.41 19.44 29.38
CA TYR A 139 6.37 20.54 30.33
C TYR A 139 7.28 20.28 31.53
N GLN A 140 7.19 19.09 32.15
CA GLN A 140 8.06 18.72 33.27
C GLN A 140 9.54 18.75 32.87
N LEU A 141 9.89 18.23 31.68
CA LEU A 141 11.25 18.30 31.15
C LEU A 141 11.75 19.73 30.94
N LEU A 142 10.87 20.65 30.51
CA LEU A 142 11.18 22.07 30.38
C LEU A 142 11.45 22.72 31.73
N VAL A 143 10.60 22.48 32.73
CA VAL A 143 10.75 23.02 34.09
C VAL A 143 12.07 22.54 34.72
N LEU A 144 12.41 21.25 34.57
CA LEU A 144 13.64 20.69 35.14
C LEU A 144 14.91 21.12 34.40
N ARG A 145 14.84 21.30 33.08
CA ARG A 145 15.98 21.64 32.21
C ARG A 145 15.62 22.71 31.17
N PRO A 146 15.44 23.98 31.59
CA PRO A 146 15.10 25.07 30.67
C PRO A 146 16.26 25.46 29.74
N GLY A 147 17.51 25.14 30.10
CA GLY A 147 18.67 25.40 29.25
C GLY A 147 18.81 24.46 28.04
N GLN A 148 18.01 23.39 27.96
CA GLN A 148 18.08 22.43 26.85
C GLN A 148 17.09 22.80 25.74
N ARG A 149 17.61 23.00 24.52
CA ARG A 149 16.80 23.29 23.32
C ARG A 149 15.69 22.27 23.07
N ALA A 150 16.01 20.99 23.26
CA ALA A 150 15.05 19.89 23.06
C ALA A 150 13.82 19.98 23.98
N SER A 151 13.96 20.59 25.17
CA SER A 151 12.82 20.76 26.09
C SER A 151 11.82 21.78 25.55
N TRP A 152 12.30 22.92 25.04
CA TRP A 152 11.46 23.95 24.42
C TRP A 152 10.74 23.43 23.19
N ILE A 153 11.50 22.80 22.29
CA ILE A 153 10.98 22.27 21.03
C ILE A 153 9.96 21.18 21.30
N GLY A 154 10.29 20.20 22.16
CA GLY A 154 9.37 19.11 22.48
C GLY A 154 8.06 19.63 23.08
N TYR A 155 8.12 20.69 23.90
CA TYR A 155 6.93 21.33 24.47
C TYR A 155 6.12 22.11 23.43
N ALA A 156 6.76 22.95 22.60
CA ALA A 156 6.09 23.64 21.49
C ALA A 156 5.41 22.66 20.51
N MET A 157 6.11 21.57 20.17
CA MET A 157 5.59 20.53 19.29
C MET A 157 4.37 19.81 19.87
N SER A 158 4.32 19.63 21.19
CA SER A 158 3.16 19.00 21.84
C SER A 158 1.88 19.80 21.63
N TYR A 159 1.93 21.13 21.78
CA TYR A 159 0.78 22.00 21.49
C TYR A 159 0.46 22.10 20.01
N HIS A 160 1.47 22.15 19.13
CA HIS A 160 1.24 22.13 17.69
C HIS A 160 0.47 20.85 17.28
N LEU A 161 0.87 19.68 17.78
CA LEU A 161 0.16 18.42 17.50
C LEU A 161 -1.26 18.39 18.09
N LEU A 162 -1.48 19.04 19.23
CA LEU A 162 -2.80 19.26 19.82
C LEU A 162 -3.62 20.35 19.09
N LYS A 163 -3.05 21.01 18.08
CA LYS A 163 -3.62 22.15 17.33
C LYS A 163 -3.91 23.38 18.18
N ASP A 164 -3.21 23.52 19.31
CA ASP A 164 -3.16 24.75 20.08
C ASP A 164 -2.00 25.59 19.53
N TYR A 165 -2.31 26.31 18.45
CA TYR A 165 -1.30 27.06 17.70
C TYR A 165 -0.81 28.30 18.44
N ASP A 166 -1.66 28.93 19.24
CA ASP A 166 -1.32 30.14 19.99
C ASP A 166 -0.24 29.84 21.03
N MET A 167 -0.42 28.76 21.79
CA MET A 167 0.56 28.33 22.78
C MET A 167 1.84 27.82 22.11
N ALA A 168 1.71 27.04 21.04
CA ALA A 168 2.87 26.57 20.28
C ALA A 168 3.73 27.73 19.76
N PHE A 169 3.10 28.73 19.14
CA PHE A 169 3.78 29.93 18.66
C PHE A 169 4.43 30.71 19.79
N SER A 170 3.72 30.94 20.89
CA SER A 170 4.23 31.68 22.05
C SER A 170 5.51 31.05 22.60
N ILE A 171 5.53 29.72 22.76
CA ILE A 171 6.71 28.97 23.25
C ILE A 171 7.88 29.07 22.26
N ILE A 172 7.60 28.94 20.95
CA ILE A 172 8.65 29.04 19.92
C ILE A 172 9.24 30.46 19.90
N GLU A 173 8.40 31.49 20.02
CA GLU A 173 8.84 32.88 20.01
C GLU A 173 9.69 33.22 21.24
N GLU A 174 9.31 32.74 22.42
CA GLU A 174 10.14 32.85 23.63
C GLU A 174 11.48 32.12 23.46
N PHE A 175 11.45 30.88 22.97
CA PHE A 175 12.67 30.11 22.72
C PHE A 175 13.57 30.77 21.66
N ARG A 176 13.00 31.36 20.61
CA ARG A 176 13.74 32.08 19.56
C ARG A 176 14.48 33.28 20.15
N LYS A 177 13.86 34.03 21.07
CA LYS A 177 14.48 35.19 21.74
C LYS A 177 15.70 34.79 22.57
N THR A 178 15.78 33.55 23.05
CA THR A 178 16.97 33.06 23.79
C THR A 178 18.09 32.58 22.87
N GLN A 179 17.85 32.42 21.56
CA GLN A 179 18.87 31.98 20.62
C GLN A 179 19.74 33.16 20.17
N MET A 180 21.05 32.92 20.06
CA MET A 180 21.98 33.84 19.40
C MET A 180 22.43 33.21 18.08
N PRO A 181 21.75 33.50 16.95
CA PRO A 181 22.02 32.82 15.69
C PRO A 181 23.36 33.26 15.10
N LYS A 182 24.06 32.31 14.47
CA LYS A 182 25.22 32.61 13.63
C LYS A 182 24.76 33.05 12.23
N PRO A 183 25.58 33.78 11.46
CA PRO A 183 25.31 34.01 10.04
C PRO A 183 25.13 32.67 9.31
N LEU A 184 24.05 32.53 8.53
CA LEU A 184 23.71 31.33 7.75
C LEU A 184 23.55 30.04 8.60
N ASP A 185 22.99 30.16 9.80
CA ASP A 185 22.69 29.02 10.66
C ASP A 185 21.46 28.23 10.16
N TYR A 186 21.70 27.01 9.67
CA TYR A 186 20.65 26.09 9.21
C TYR A 186 19.64 25.75 10.31
N GLU A 187 20.11 25.50 11.54
CA GLU A 187 19.24 25.11 12.66
C GLU A 187 18.29 26.26 13.04
N HIS A 188 18.81 27.49 13.01
CA HIS A 188 17.99 28.68 13.22
C HIS A 188 17.02 28.94 12.06
N SER A 189 17.49 28.77 10.82
CA SER A 189 16.65 28.86 9.62
C SER A 189 15.46 27.90 9.69
N GLU A 190 15.67 26.63 10.05
CA GLU A 190 14.57 25.67 10.20
C GLU A 190 13.61 26.03 11.34
N LEU A 191 14.13 26.55 12.47
CA LEU A 191 13.28 27.03 13.56
C LEU A 191 12.33 28.15 13.09
N LEU A 192 12.85 29.12 12.33
CA LEU A 192 12.05 30.22 11.76
C LEU A 192 11.00 29.70 10.78
N MET A 193 11.36 28.73 9.94
CA MET A 193 10.42 28.12 9.00
C MET A 193 9.37 27.27 9.69
N TYR A 194 9.71 26.60 10.79
CA TYR A 194 8.77 25.89 11.64
C TYR A 194 7.81 26.84 12.37
N GLN A 195 8.32 27.96 12.89
CA GLN A 195 7.49 29.02 13.48
C GLN A 195 6.50 29.58 12.46
N ASN A 196 6.96 29.82 11.23
CA ASN A 196 6.10 30.27 10.14
C ASN A 196 5.05 29.22 9.74
N LEU A 197 5.40 27.92 9.77
CA LEU A 197 4.44 26.83 9.56
C LEU A 197 3.32 26.87 10.60
N VAL A 198 3.63 27.07 11.88
CA VAL A 198 2.62 27.18 12.96
C VAL A 198 1.66 28.35 12.70
N LEU A 199 2.18 29.53 12.31
CA LEU A 199 1.36 30.70 11.95
C LEU A 199 0.46 30.43 10.72
N ARG A 200 0.96 29.68 9.74
CA ARG A 200 0.18 29.33 8.54
C ARG A 200 -0.93 28.35 8.85
N GLU A 201 -0.69 27.39 9.75
CA GLU A 201 -1.68 26.42 10.17
C GLU A 201 -2.72 27.01 11.13
N SER A 202 -2.37 28.04 11.90
CA SER A 202 -3.35 28.80 12.71
C SER A 202 -4.28 29.69 11.87
N GLY A 203 -3.95 29.90 10.59
CA GLY A 203 -4.70 30.77 9.68
C GLY A 203 -4.31 32.26 9.75
N LEU A 204 -3.30 32.62 10.56
CA LEU A 204 -2.78 33.99 10.68
C LEU A 204 -1.86 34.35 9.50
N ASN A 205 -2.41 34.39 8.29
CA ASN A 205 -1.65 34.56 7.05
C ASN A 205 -0.91 35.90 6.99
N SER A 206 -1.50 36.99 7.49
CA SER A 206 -0.86 38.32 7.50
C SER A 206 0.38 38.32 8.40
N GLU A 207 0.29 37.73 9.57
CA GLU A 207 1.41 37.62 10.52
C GLU A 207 2.49 36.68 9.99
N ALA A 208 2.09 35.56 9.38
CA ALA A 208 3.01 34.66 8.69
C ALA A 208 3.79 35.38 7.58
N PHE A 209 3.14 36.27 6.84
CA PHE A 209 3.79 37.05 5.79
C PHE A 209 4.80 38.05 6.37
N SER A 210 4.41 38.86 7.35
CA SER A 210 5.32 39.81 8.02
C SER A 210 6.49 39.10 8.71
N HIS A 211 6.24 37.93 9.31
CA HIS A 211 7.29 37.09 9.88
C HIS A 211 8.29 36.63 8.80
N LEU A 212 7.79 36.13 7.67
CA LEU A 212 8.63 35.65 6.58
C LEU A 212 9.53 36.75 6.03
N GLU A 213 8.99 37.95 5.77
CA GLU A 213 9.76 39.11 5.28
C GLU A 213 10.83 39.55 6.29
N LYS A 214 10.46 39.62 7.58
CA LYS A 214 11.37 40.03 8.65
C LYS A 214 12.60 39.13 8.76
N TYR A 215 12.41 37.82 8.58
CA TYR A 215 13.47 36.83 8.81
C TYR A 215 14.06 36.20 7.54
N GLU A 216 13.60 36.58 6.35
CA GLU A 216 14.05 36.01 5.06
C GLU A 216 15.57 35.95 4.92
N LYS A 217 16.27 37.01 5.34
CA LYS A 217 17.75 37.10 5.23
C LYS A 217 18.46 36.03 6.06
N GLN A 218 17.81 35.53 7.12
CA GLN A 218 18.35 34.49 8.03
C GLN A 218 17.94 33.08 7.62
N ILE A 219 16.98 32.94 6.68
CA ILE A 219 16.50 31.65 6.20
C ILE A 219 17.34 31.20 5.00
N VAL A 220 17.94 30.01 5.08
CA VAL A 220 18.79 29.46 4.01
C VAL A 220 17.99 28.74 2.92
N ASP A 221 16.82 28.19 3.26
CA ASP A 221 15.91 27.51 2.33
C ASP A 221 15.12 28.53 1.49
N LYS A 222 15.79 29.09 0.47
CA LYS A 222 15.20 30.13 -0.40
C LYS A 222 14.05 29.61 -1.26
N LEU A 223 14.03 28.32 -1.60
CA LEU A 223 12.93 27.74 -2.38
C LEU A 223 11.65 27.78 -1.56
N ALA A 224 11.66 27.22 -0.35
CA ALA A 224 10.48 27.22 0.50
C ALA A 224 10.03 28.64 0.87
N VAL A 225 10.95 29.60 1.03
CA VAL A 225 10.57 31.01 1.22
C VAL A 225 9.72 31.52 0.05
N GLN A 226 10.14 31.30 -1.19
CA GLN A 226 9.37 31.77 -2.36
C GLN A 226 8.05 31.01 -2.52
N GLU A 227 8.03 29.70 -2.32
CA GLU A 227 6.80 28.90 -2.38
C GLU A 227 5.77 29.37 -1.33
N ILE A 228 6.22 29.59 -0.09
CA ILE A 228 5.38 30.09 1.00
C ILE A 228 4.93 31.53 0.71
N ARG A 229 5.80 32.37 0.18
CA ARG A 229 5.46 33.75 -0.20
C ARG A 229 4.34 33.78 -1.24
N GLY A 230 4.44 32.98 -2.30
CA GLY A 230 3.39 32.85 -3.31
C GLY A 230 2.06 32.40 -2.70
N GLU A 231 2.09 31.37 -1.85
CA GLU A 231 0.89 30.87 -1.16
C GLU A 231 0.27 31.95 -0.25
N LEU A 232 1.08 32.68 0.50
CA LEU A 232 0.62 33.73 1.40
C LEU A 232 0.03 34.91 0.62
N TYR A 233 0.64 35.35 -0.48
CA TYR A 233 0.06 36.37 -1.34
C TYR A 233 -1.32 35.95 -1.86
N GLN A 234 -1.45 34.71 -2.33
CA GLN A 234 -2.73 34.19 -2.80
C GLN A 234 -3.78 34.18 -1.68
N LYS A 235 -3.43 33.72 -0.47
CA LYS A 235 -4.32 33.71 0.70
C LYS A 235 -4.73 35.11 1.18
N LEU A 236 -3.88 36.12 0.94
CA LEU A 236 -4.14 37.52 1.26
C LEU A 236 -4.90 38.27 0.15
N GLY A 237 -5.24 37.60 -0.96
CA GLY A 237 -5.90 38.23 -2.12
C GLY A 237 -4.98 39.09 -2.99
N ARG A 238 -3.67 39.05 -2.74
CA ARG A 238 -2.61 39.78 -3.47
C ARG A 238 -2.18 39.00 -4.71
N HIS A 239 -3.10 38.93 -5.67
CA HIS A 239 -2.99 38.03 -6.82
C HIS A 239 -1.86 38.40 -7.80
N GLU A 240 -1.61 39.70 -8.00
CA GLU A 240 -0.58 40.18 -8.93
C GLU A 240 0.82 39.80 -8.43
N GLU A 241 1.10 40.05 -7.14
CA GLU A 241 2.38 39.70 -6.54
C GLU A 241 2.57 38.17 -6.43
N SER A 242 1.47 37.43 -6.18
CA SER A 242 1.50 35.97 -6.23
C SER A 242 1.90 35.46 -7.62
N ALA A 243 1.33 36.03 -8.69
CA ALA A 243 1.66 35.64 -10.05
C ALA A 243 3.14 35.94 -10.38
N GLU A 244 3.68 37.07 -9.95
CA GLU A 244 5.10 37.39 -10.15
C GLU A 244 6.02 36.35 -9.45
N VAL A 245 5.72 36.00 -8.20
CA VAL A 245 6.49 34.99 -7.46
C VAL A 245 6.44 33.63 -8.14
N TYR A 246 5.26 33.19 -8.59
CA TYR A 246 5.16 31.91 -9.30
C TYR A 246 5.83 31.95 -10.68
N ARG A 247 5.84 33.08 -11.37
CA ARG A 247 6.62 33.26 -12.60
C ARG A 247 8.11 33.06 -12.35
N ASP A 248 8.64 33.60 -11.26
CA ASP A 248 10.05 33.42 -10.90
C ASP A 248 10.35 32.00 -10.39
N LEU A 249 9.42 31.35 -9.70
CA LEU A 249 9.52 29.92 -9.37
C LEU A 249 9.53 29.04 -10.62
N ILE A 250 8.74 29.38 -11.65
CA ILE A 250 8.78 28.70 -12.95
C ILE A 250 10.13 28.93 -13.63
N LYS A 251 10.67 30.15 -13.62
CA LYS A 251 12.03 30.40 -14.15
C LYS A 251 13.10 29.58 -13.43
N ARG A 252 12.93 29.37 -12.11
CA ARG A 252 13.83 28.52 -11.32
C ARG A 252 13.70 27.04 -11.67
N ASN A 253 12.49 26.54 -11.87
CA ASN A 253 12.23 25.17 -12.30
C ASN A 253 11.03 25.10 -13.29
N PRO A 254 11.29 25.17 -14.61
CA PRO A 254 10.24 25.23 -15.60
C PRO A 254 9.53 23.89 -15.83
N GLU A 255 9.93 22.81 -15.15
CA GLU A 255 9.29 21.49 -15.25
C GLU A 255 8.28 21.22 -14.12
N ASN A 256 8.19 22.08 -13.11
CA ASN A 256 7.25 21.87 -12.00
C ASN A 256 5.84 22.32 -12.37
N TRP A 257 4.96 21.34 -12.66
CA TRP A 257 3.55 21.58 -13.03
C TRP A 257 2.77 22.33 -11.95
N GLY A 258 3.13 22.15 -10.67
CA GLY A 258 2.50 22.83 -9.55
C GLY A 258 2.65 24.35 -9.63
N HIS A 259 3.82 24.85 -10.05
CA HIS A 259 4.05 26.29 -10.17
C HIS A 259 3.19 26.92 -11.28
N TYR A 260 3.00 26.23 -12.42
CA TYR A 260 2.08 26.69 -13.46
C TYR A 260 0.65 26.75 -12.95
N LYS A 261 0.17 25.71 -12.26
CA LYS A 261 -1.18 25.69 -11.69
C LYS A 261 -1.40 26.89 -10.74
N MET A 262 -0.45 27.14 -9.83
CA MET A 262 -0.56 28.27 -8.91
C MET A 262 -0.43 29.62 -9.61
N HIS A 263 0.41 29.73 -10.65
CA HIS A 263 0.51 30.92 -11.49
C HIS A 263 -0.81 31.23 -12.21
N GLU A 264 -1.49 30.21 -12.77
CA GLU A 264 -2.80 30.37 -13.39
C GLU A 264 -3.87 30.81 -12.38
N GLU A 265 -3.90 30.19 -11.20
CA GLU A 265 -4.83 30.55 -10.11
C GLU A 265 -4.62 31.97 -9.59
N ALA A 266 -3.38 32.49 -9.65
CA ALA A 266 -3.04 33.86 -9.30
C ALA A 266 -3.36 34.84 -10.43
N ALA A 267 -2.93 34.57 -11.67
CA ALA A 267 -3.10 35.45 -12.81
C ALA A 267 -4.56 35.55 -13.30
N LYS A 268 -5.39 34.52 -13.05
CA LYS A 268 -6.82 34.47 -13.41
C LYS A 268 -7.09 34.90 -14.86
N PRO A 269 -6.51 34.21 -15.86
CA PRO A 269 -6.72 34.54 -17.27
C PRO A 269 -8.21 34.46 -17.62
N LYS A 270 -8.73 35.45 -18.37
CA LYS A 270 -10.15 35.57 -18.73
C LYS A 270 -10.52 34.72 -19.94
N SER A 271 -9.56 34.48 -20.83
CA SER A 271 -9.74 33.72 -22.06
C SER A 271 -8.74 32.57 -22.18
N VAL A 272 -9.02 31.63 -23.08
CA VAL A 272 -8.12 30.52 -23.38
C VAL A 272 -6.83 31.04 -24.03
N GLU A 273 -6.92 32.12 -24.80
CA GLU A 273 -5.82 32.78 -25.47
C GLU A 273 -4.89 33.45 -24.44
N GLU A 274 -5.44 34.18 -23.47
CA GLU A 274 -4.67 34.76 -22.36
C GLU A 274 -3.98 33.66 -21.55
N ARG A 275 -4.70 32.56 -21.26
CA ARG A 275 -4.14 31.42 -20.55
C ARG A 275 -2.99 30.77 -21.32
N LEU A 276 -3.16 30.56 -22.62
CA LEU A 276 -2.13 30.00 -23.50
C LEU A 276 -0.89 30.89 -23.57
N GLN A 277 -1.08 32.22 -23.60
CA GLN A 277 0.02 33.18 -23.64
C GLN A 277 0.96 33.02 -22.44
N LEU A 278 0.44 32.73 -21.24
CA LEU A 278 1.26 32.48 -20.04
C LEU A 278 2.27 31.34 -20.24
N TYR A 279 1.91 30.31 -21.02
CA TYR A 279 2.78 29.20 -21.33
C TYR A 279 3.75 29.51 -22.47
N MET A 280 3.27 30.22 -23.50
CA MET A 280 4.09 30.63 -24.64
C MET A 280 5.24 31.56 -24.21
N ASP A 281 4.98 32.47 -23.27
CA ASP A 281 6.01 33.34 -22.70
C ASP A 281 7.14 32.53 -22.05
N ILE A 282 6.78 31.50 -21.29
CA ILE A 282 7.75 30.61 -20.63
C ILE A 282 8.44 29.69 -21.65
N GLU A 283 7.72 29.21 -22.67
CA GLU A 283 8.31 28.40 -23.74
C GLU A 283 9.36 29.19 -24.52
N LYS A 284 9.15 30.50 -24.73
CA LYS A 284 10.12 31.38 -25.37
C LYS A 284 11.41 31.50 -24.56
N ASP A 285 11.28 31.66 -23.24
CA ASP A 285 12.42 31.75 -22.32
C ASP A 285 13.10 30.40 -22.12
N PHE A 286 12.34 29.30 -22.15
CA PHE A 286 12.82 27.93 -21.95
C PHE A 286 12.38 26.96 -23.06
N PRO A 287 12.95 27.04 -24.28
CA PRO A 287 12.50 26.24 -25.43
C PRO A 287 12.69 24.72 -25.28
N ARG A 288 13.55 24.30 -24.35
CA ARG A 288 13.79 22.89 -24.02
C ARG A 288 12.80 22.34 -22.99
N ALA A 289 12.07 23.21 -22.28
CA ALA A 289 11.18 22.78 -21.22
C ALA A 289 9.97 22.01 -21.80
N SER A 290 9.61 20.91 -21.16
CA SER A 290 8.53 20.03 -21.62
C SER A 290 7.16 20.44 -21.09
N ALA A 291 7.09 20.87 -19.83
CA ALA A 291 5.86 21.29 -19.17
C ALA A 291 5.10 22.41 -19.90
N PRO A 292 5.71 23.53 -20.34
CA PRO A 292 4.96 24.62 -20.97
C PRO A 292 4.40 24.24 -22.34
N LYS A 293 4.94 23.22 -23.00
CA LYS A 293 4.41 22.67 -24.27
C LYS A 293 3.31 21.64 -24.03
N ARG A 294 3.45 20.86 -22.96
CA ARG A 294 2.54 19.76 -22.64
C ARG A 294 1.26 20.22 -21.94
N LEU A 295 1.35 21.16 -21.01
CA LEU A 295 0.21 21.60 -20.19
C LEU A 295 -0.92 22.25 -21.03
N PRO A 296 -0.63 23.11 -22.03
CA PRO A 296 -1.63 23.67 -22.93
C PRO A 296 -2.55 22.64 -23.59
N LEU A 297 -2.01 21.49 -23.99
CA LEU A 297 -2.77 20.42 -24.64
C LEU A 297 -3.94 19.90 -23.77
N ALA A 298 -3.87 20.07 -22.45
CA ALA A 298 -4.94 19.66 -21.55
C ALA A 298 -6.21 20.53 -21.71
N PHE A 299 -6.08 21.83 -21.95
CA PHE A 299 -7.21 22.76 -21.97
C PHE A 299 -7.54 23.37 -23.33
N THR A 300 -6.63 23.34 -24.30
CA THR A 300 -6.92 23.83 -25.67
C THR A 300 -7.82 22.86 -26.43
N THR A 301 -8.58 23.39 -27.40
CA THR A 301 -9.51 22.67 -28.28
C THR A 301 -9.46 23.20 -29.71
N GLY A 302 -10.06 22.49 -30.67
CA GLY A 302 -10.18 22.93 -32.07
C GLY A 302 -8.83 23.09 -32.78
N ASN A 303 -8.74 24.06 -33.69
CA ASN A 303 -7.53 24.29 -34.51
C ASN A 303 -6.29 24.62 -33.69
N THR A 304 -6.45 25.37 -32.58
CA THR A 304 -5.33 25.69 -31.68
C THR A 304 -4.76 24.43 -31.04
N PHE A 305 -5.62 23.48 -30.63
CA PHE A 305 -5.16 22.19 -30.11
C PHE A 305 -4.43 21.38 -31.18
N ILE A 306 -4.98 21.30 -32.40
CA ILE A 306 -4.37 20.59 -33.53
C ILE A 306 -2.96 21.10 -33.81
N SER A 307 -2.79 22.42 -33.95
CA SER A 307 -1.49 23.03 -34.24
C SER A 307 -0.45 22.81 -33.14
N LEU A 308 -0.84 22.97 -31.87
CA LEU A 308 0.05 22.73 -30.73
C LEU A 308 0.43 21.25 -30.60
N LEU A 309 -0.54 20.36 -30.80
CA LEU A 309 -0.33 18.92 -30.73
C LEU A 309 0.59 18.46 -31.86
N ASP A 310 0.37 18.92 -33.09
CA ASP A 310 1.18 18.61 -34.26
C ASP A 310 2.65 18.99 -34.02
N THR A 311 2.89 20.23 -33.60
CA THR A 311 4.24 20.73 -33.25
C THR A 311 4.90 19.88 -32.16
N TYR A 312 4.12 19.50 -31.13
CA TYR A 312 4.60 18.69 -30.01
C TYR A 312 4.97 17.27 -30.45
N LEU A 313 4.12 16.63 -31.26
CA LEU A 313 4.30 15.26 -31.74
C LEU A 313 5.47 15.15 -32.72
N ARG A 314 5.56 16.02 -33.74
CA ARG A 314 6.67 16.02 -34.72
C ARG A 314 8.02 16.03 -34.04
N LYS A 315 8.21 16.95 -33.09
CA LYS A 315 9.46 17.05 -32.31
C LYS A 315 9.74 15.79 -31.48
N ALA A 316 8.71 15.17 -30.92
CA ALA A 316 8.84 13.98 -30.09
C ALA A 316 9.14 12.72 -30.91
N PHE A 317 8.54 12.58 -32.10
CA PHE A 317 8.78 11.48 -33.03
C PHE A 317 10.16 11.59 -33.68
N HIS A 318 10.53 12.78 -34.16
CA HIS A 318 11.87 13.06 -34.69
C HIS A 318 12.97 12.68 -33.69
N LYS A 319 12.81 13.10 -32.43
CA LYS A 319 13.75 12.78 -31.35
C LYS A 319 13.69 11.31 -30.91
N GLY A 320 12.58 10.64 -31.14
CA GLY A 320 12.31 9.28 -30.68
C GLY A 320 12.12 9.16 -29.16
N VAL A 321 11.10 9.83 -28.63
CA VAL A 321 10.78 9.84 -27.18
C VAL A 321 9.87 8.66 -26.81
N PRO A 322 10.37 7.63 -26.08
CA PRO A 322 9.56 6.45 -25.75
C PRO A 322 8.30 6.71 -24.91
N PRO A 323 8.30 7.57 -23.87
CA PRO A 323 7.12 7.75 -23.03
C PRO A 323 6.04 8.66 -23.63
N LEU A 324 6.11 9.04 -24.91
CA LEU A 324 5.18 10.01 -25.53
C LEU A 324 3.71 9.64 -25.38
N PHE A 325 3.36 8.36 -25.55
CA PHE A 325 1.99 7.91 -25.30
C PHE A 325 1.57 8.09 -23.83
N VAL A 326 2.47 7.76 -22.90
CA VAL A 326 2.21 7.88 -21.45
C VAL A 326 2.03 9.35 -21.06
N THR A 327 2.80 10.27 -21.63
CA THR A 327 2.65 11.71 -21.36
C THR A 327 1.31 12.24 -21.87
N LEU A 328 0.81 11.76 -23.02
CA LEU A 328 -0.46 12.20 -23.59
C LEU A 328 -1.69 11.44 -23.07
N LYS A 329 -1.50 10.38 -22.27
CA LYS A 329 -2.58 9.52 -21.77
C LYS A 329 -3.70 10.28 -21.05
N SER A 330 -3.41 11.38 -20.34
CA SER A 330 -4.49 12.15 -19.67
C SER A 330 -5.47 12.81 -20.66
N LEU A 331 -5.06 13.03 -21.91
CA LEU A 331 -5.92 13.55 -22.97
C LEU A 331 -6.96 12.53 -23.44
N TYR A 332 -6.74 11.24 -23.18
CA TYR A 332 -7.65 10.16 -23.58
C TYR A 332 -8.94 10.10 -22.74
N THR A 333 -9.10 11.03 -21.81
CA THR A 333 -10.37 11.28 -21.12
C THR A 333 -11.39 11.98 -22.02
N ASP A 334 -10.93 12.69 -23.07
CA ASP A 334 -11.78 13.40 -24.04
C ASP A 334 -11.80 12.66 -25.39
N PRO A 335 -12.92 12.02 -25.78
CA PRO A 335 -13.03 11.29 -27.03
C PRO A 335 -12.73 12.12 -28.29
N ASN A 336 -12.98 13.43 -28.27
CA ASN A 336 -12.70 14.29 -29.42
C ASN A 336 -11.19 14.49 -29.60
N LYS A 337 -10.45 14.68 -28.51
CA LYS A 337 -8.98 14.76 -28.55
C LYS A 337 -8.36 13.44 -28.99
N VAL A 338 -8.94 12.31 -28.58
CA VAL A 338 -8.48 10.98 -29.03
C VAL A 338 -8.60 10.84 -30.55
N LYS A 339 -9.73 11.24 -31.14
CA LYS A 339 -9.92 11.22 -32.59
C LYS A 339 -8.90 12.07 -33.32
N VAL A 340 -8.69 13.31 -32.86
CA VAL A 340 -7.69 14.21 -33.45
C VAL A 340 -6.28 13.63 -33.37
N VAL A 341 -5.90 13.04 -32.22
CA VAL A 341 -4.61 12.36 -32.06
C VAL A 341 -4.49 11.19 -33.03
N GLU A 342 -5.54 10.38 -33.18
CA GLU A 342 -5.57 9.26 -34.12
C GLU A 342 -5.37 9.72 -35.56
N GLU A 343 -6.16 10.71 -36.01
CA GLU A 343 -6.13 11.25 -37.38
C GLU A 343 -4.74 11.82 -37.73
N ILE A 344 -4.16 12.65 -36.87
CA ILE A 344 -2.85 13.26 -37.09
C ILE A 344 -1.75 12.20 -37.19
N VAL A 345 -1.71 11.24 -36.25
CA VAL A 345 -0.63 10.26 -36.19
C VAL A 345 -0.75 9.21 -37.29
N LEU A 346 -1.98 8.83 -37.71
CA LEU A 346 -2.18 8.03 -38.92
C LEU A 346 -1.73 8.78 -40.17
N GLY A 347 -1.99 10.09 -40.26
CA GLY A 347 -1.49 10.94 -41.33
C GLY A 347 0.05 10.91 -41.42
N TYR A 348 0.73 11.06 -40.28
CA TYR A 348 2.20 10.93 -40.21
C TYR A 348 2.69 9.57 -40.68
N MET A 349 2.03 8.49 -40.26
CA MET A 349 2.41 7.13 -40.64
C MET A 349 2.39 6.95 -42.17
N GLU A 350 1.32 7.41 -42.83
CA GLU A 350 1.19 7.29 -44.28
C GLU A 350 2.16 8.23 -45.03
N SER A 351 2.35 9.45 -44.55
CA SER A 351 3.30 10.40 -45.14
C SER A 351 4.75 9.92 -45.02
N LEU A 352 5.17 9.46 -43.84
CA LEU A 352 6.52 8.96 -43.59
C LEU A 352 6.85 7.73 -44.44
N LYS A 353 5.88 6.83 -44.69
CA LYS A 353 6.06 5.68 -45.59
C LYS A 353 6.24 6.09 -47.05
N LYS A 354 5.58 7.18 -47.48
CA LYS A 354 5.52 7.60 -48.89
C LYS A 354 6.65 8.54 -49.28
N VAL A 355 6.94 9.53 -48.44
CA VAL A 355 7.85 10.65 -48.75
C VAL A 355 8.89 10.93 -47.66
N GLU A 356 8.96 10.10 -46.61
CA GLU A 356 9.91 10.25 -45.49
C GLU A 356 9.84 11.62 -44.80
N LYS A 357 8.64 12.22 -44.76
CA LYS A 357 8.32 13.45 -44.04
C LYS A 357 7.02 13.29 -43.25
N PHE A 358 6.75 14.17 -42.30
CA PHE A 358 5.51 14.12 -41.52
C PHE A 358 4.30 14.63 -42.33
N ASP A 359 4.52 15.56 -43.26
CA ASP A 359 3.53 16.02 -44.25
C ASP A 359 4.18 16.14 -45.64
N GLU A 360 3.40 15.92 -46.70
CA GLU A 360 3.87 16.04 -48.09
C GLU A 360 4.28 17.48 -48.46
N THR A 361 3.74 18.46 -47.74
CA THR A 361 4.02 19.89 -47.93
C THR A 361 5.23 20.39 -47.13
N ASP A 362 5.86 19.54 -46.30
CA ASP A 362 6.98 19.95 -45.46
C ASP A 362 8.22 20.33 -46.30
N GLU A 363 8.60 21.61 -46.25
CA GLU A 363 9.85 22.13 -46.79
C GLU A 363 11.00 21.89 -45.79
N GLY A 364 11.59 20.70 -45.82
CA GLY A 364 12.66 20.31 -44.90
C GLY A 364 13.42 19.06 -45.31
N GLU A 365 14.41 18.69 -44.49
CA GLU A 365 15.15 17.42 -44.60
C GLU A 365 14.23 16.23 -44.37
N LEU A 366 14.66 15.06 -44.85
CA LEU A 366 13.95 13.80 -44.65
C LEU A 366 14.07 13.36 -43.19
N GLU A 367 12.98 12.81 -42.65
CA GLU A 367 12.94 12.26 -41.30
C GLU A 367 13.70 10.94 -41.24
N PRO A 368 14.44 10.65 -40.15
CA PRO A 368 15.11 9.38 -40.00
C PRO A 368 14.10 8.23 -39.91
N PRO A 369 14.47 7.00 -40.33
CA PRO A 369 13.59 5.83 -40.21
C PRO A 369 13.11 5.56 -38.78
N THR A 370 13.86 6.03 -37.78
CA THR A 370 13.46 5.98 -36.37
C THR A 370 12.15 6.72 -36.08
N SER A 371 11.87 7.83 -36.77
CA SER A 371 10.62 8.59 -36.61
C SER A 371 9.40 7.71 -36.89
N LEU A 372 9.46 6.89 -37.95
CA LEU A 372 8.39 5.96 -38.33
C LEU A 372 8.17 4.86 -37.28
N VAL A 373 9.24 4.30 -36.71
CA VAL A 373 9.13 3.29 -35.64
C VAL A 373 8.42 3.85 -34.41
N TRP A 374 8.72 5.08 -34.01
CA TRP A 374 8.05 5.71 -32.87
C TRP A 374 6.60 6.07 -33.15
N VAL A 375 6.25 6.39 -34.40
CA VAL A 375 4.86 6.52 -34.85
C VAL A 375 4.13 5.18 -34.73
N TYR A 376 4.71 4.07 -35.18
CA TYR A 376 4.12 2.73 -34.99
C TYR A 376 3.95 2.40 -33.50
N TYR A 377 4.99 2.62 -32.69
CA TYR A 377 4.93 2.37 -31.24
C TYR A 377 3.81 3.17 -30.55
N PHE A 378 3.63 4.44 -30.95
CA PHE A 378 2.55 5.28 -30.44
C PHE A 378 1.17 4.78 -30.88
N LEU A 379 0.99 4.45 -32.16
CA LEU A 379 -0.28 3.94 -32.69
C LEU A 379 -0.66 2.58 -32.07
N ALA A 380 0.30 1.67 -31.93
CA ALA A 380 0.08 0.41 -31.24
C ALA A 380 -0.35 0.64 -29.78
N SER A 381 0.28 1.59 -29.06
CA SER A 381 -0.13 1.97 -27.71
C SER A 381 -1.51 2.62 -27.66
N HIS A 382 -1.86 3.40 -28.69
CA HIS A 382 -3.15 4.07 -28.84
C HIS A 382 -4.29 3.07 -29.01
N PHE A 383 -4.18 2.14 -29.98
CA PHE A 383 -5.22 1.13 -30.21
C PHE A 383 -5.32 0.13 -29.06
N ASP A 384 -4.20 -0.25 -28.42
CA ASP A 384 -4.20 -1.02 -27.18
C ASP A 384 -5.03 -0.34 -26.08
N HIS A 385 -4.87 0.97 -25.93
CA HIS A 385 -5.59 1.72 -24.90
C HIS A 385 -7.09 1.91 -25.20
N GLN A 386 -7.46 2.01 -26.48
CA GLN A 386 -8.86 2.01 -26.92
C GLN A 386 -9.52 0.62 -26.83
N GLY A 387 -8.73 -0.45 -26.62
CA GLY A 387 -9.21 -1.83 -26.59
C GLY A 387 -9.30 -2.50 -27.96
N ASN A 388 -8.80 -1.86 -29.03
CA ASN A 388 -8.70 -2.46 -30.35
C ASN A 388 -7.40 -3.26 -30.48
N THR A 389 -7.39 -4.44 -29.88
CA THR A 389 -6.22 -5.32 -29.82
C THR A 389 -5.75 -5.78 -31.20
N THR A 390 -6.67 -6.06 -32.14
CA THR A 390 -6.31 -6.54 -33.49
C THR A 390 -5.46 -5.52 -34.23
N ARG A 391 -5.92 -4.26 -34.28
CA ARG A 391 -5.18 -3.17 -34.95
C ARG A 391 -3.88 -2.84 -34.23
N ALA A 392 -3.85 -2.93 -32.89
CA ALA A 392 -2.62 -2.76 -32.13
C ALA A 392 -1.58 -3.85 -32.47
N MET A 393 -2.02 -5.10 -32.65
CA MET A 393 -1.17 -6.23 -33.01
C MET A 393 -0.61 -6.13 -34.43
N GLU A 394 -1.43 -5.68 -35.39
CA GLU A 394 -0.96 -5.42 -36.77
C GLU A 394 0.18 -4.41 -36.77
N ILE A 395 -0.02 -3.26 -36.12
CA ILE A 395 0.97 -2.17 -36.12
C ILE A 395 2.25 -2.55 -35.36
N ILE A 396 2.14 -3.23 -34.21
CA ILE A 396 3.34 -3.60 -33.44
C ILE A 396 4.17 -4.67 -34.15
N ASN A 397 3.54 -5.56 -34.92
CA ASN A 397 4.27 -6.53 -35.75
C ASN A 397 5.01 -5.83 -36.89
N THR A 398 4.38 -4.87 -37.57
CA THR A 398 5.06 -4.04 -38.58
C THR A 398 6.24 -3.26 -37.96
N ALA A 399 6.10 -2.75 -36.74
CA ALA A 399 7.19 -2.08 -36.04
C ALA A 399 8.37 -3.02 -35.77
N LEU A 400 8.10 -4.27 -35.34
CA LEU A 400 9.12 -5.28 -35.07
C LEU A 400 9.81 -5.76 -36.35
N GLU A 401 9.08 -5.89 -37.46
CA GLU A 401 9.67 -6.19 -38.78
C GLU A 401 10.64 -5.08 -39.21
N HIS A 402 10.30 -3.81 -38.94
CA HIS A 402 11.16 -2.68 -39.24
C HIS A 402 12.38 -2.58 -38.31
N THR A 403 12.22 -2.81 -37.00
CA THR A 403 13.32 -2.66 -36.02
C THR A 403 13.25 -3.74 -34.92
N PRO A 404 13.74 -4.95 -35.21
CA PRO A 404 13.57 -6.13 -34.34
C PRO A 404 14.44 -6.12 -33.07
N LEU A 405 15.31 -5.13 -32.87
CA LEU A 405 16.16 -5.05 -31.67
C LEU A 405 15.68 -4.04 -30.64
N LEU A 406 14.54 -3.38 -30.88
CA LEU A 406 13.99 -2.37 -29.97
C LEU A 406 13.15 -3.03 -28.87
N ILE A 407 13.67 -3.04 -27.64
CA ILE A 407 13.11 -3.72 -26.46
C ILE A 407 11.68 -3.22 -26.15
N GLU A 408 11.43 -1.92 -26.30
CA GLU A 408 10.12 -1.32 -26.07
C GLU A 408 9.03 -1.93 -26.94
N LEU A 409 9.34 -2.39 -28.16
CA LEU A 409 8.38 -3.04 -29.04
C LEU A 409 7.91 -4.39 -28.48
N TYR A 410 8.85 -5.20 -27.98
CA TYR A 410 8.52 -6.46 -27.31
C TYR A 410 7.74 -6.23 -26.03
N ALA A 411 8.15 -5.25 -25.21
CA ALA A 411 7.45 -4.90 -23.98
C ALA A 411 6.01 -4.40 -24.25
N LEU A 412 5.80 -3.65 -25.33
CA LEU A 412 4.47 -3.21 -25.76
C LEU A 412 3.65 -4.37 -26.33
N LYS A 413 4.22 -5.22 -27.18
CA LYS A 413 3.54 -6.42 -27.70
C LYS A 413 3.10 -7.35 -26.56
N ALA A 414 3.97 -7.59 -25.59
CA ALA A 414 3.64 -8.32 -24.37
C ALA A 414 2.49 -7.66 -23.59
N LYS A 415 2.49 -6.33 -23.49
CA LYS A 415 1.40 -5.58 -22.84
C LYS A 415 0.07 -5.71 -23.59
N ILE A 416 0.08 -5.72 -24.92
CA ILE A 416 -1.10 -5.93 -25.77
C ILE A 416 -1.67 -7.33 -25.52
N HIS A 417 -0.86 -8.39 -25.61
CA HIS A 417 -1.29 -9.76 -25.28
C HIS A 417 -1.89 -9.86 -23.87
N LYS A 418 -1.25 -9.22 -22.88
CA LYS A 418 -1.77 -9.19 -21.51
C LYS A 418 -3.11 -8.47 -21.40
N HIS A 419 -3.35 -7.39 -22.15
CA HIS A 419 -4.68 -6.76 -22.20
C HIS A 419 -5.70 -7.61 -22.97
N ALA A 420 -5.25 -8.36 -23.97
CA ALA A 420 -6.05 -9.33 -24.71
C ALA A 420 -6.41 -10.59 -23.90
N GLY A 421 -5.84 -10.75 -22.70
CA GLY A 421 -6.07 -11.88 -21.81
C GLY A 421 -5.08 -13.03 -21.96
N ASP A 422 -4.17 -12.97 -22.94
CA ASP A 422 -3.13 -13.96 -23.18
C ASP A 422 -1.87 -13.65 -22.34
N ILE A 423 -1.85 -14.19 -21.13
CA ILE A 423 -0.75 -13.93 -20.18
C ILE A 423 0.49 -14.77 -20.50
N GLU A 424 0.32 -15.95 -21.09
CA GLU A 424 1.43 -16.86 -21.41
C GLU A 424 2.29 -16.29 -22.53
N GLU A 425 1.67 -15.87 -23.64
CA GLU A 425 2.40 -15.24 -24.74
C GLU A 425 2.98 -13.89 -24.32
N ALA A 426 2.24 -13.13 -23.50
CA ALA A 426 2.75 -11.90 -22.92
C ALA A 426 4.02 -12.12 -22.08
N MET A 427 4.07 -13.20 -21.31
CA MET A 427 5.26 -13.56 -20.54
C MET A 427 6.41 -13.96 -21.45
N ARG A 428 6.17 -14.77 -22.49
CA ARG A 428 7.19 -15.20 -23.46
C ARG A 428 7.87 -14.02 -24.12
N LEU A 429 7.07 -13.06 -24.60
CA LEU A 429 7.56 -11.82 -25.21
C LEU A 429 8.33 -10.92 -24.23
N MET A 430 7.93 -10.90 -22.96
CA MET A 430 8.65 -10.14 -21.93
C MET A 430 9.99 -10.80 -21.55
N ASP A 431 10.09 -12.13 -21.64
CA ASP A 431 11.34 -12.86 -21.47
C ASP A 431 12.29 -12.62 -22.64
N GLU A 432 11.78 -12.60 -23.88
CA GLU A 432 12.55 -12.14 -25.05
C GLU A 432 13.05 -10.70 -24.86
N ALA A 433 12.19 -9.78 -24.43
CA ALA A 433 12.57 -8.40 -24.13
C ALA A 433 13.69 -8.33 -23.07
N GLN A 434 13.60 -9.15 -22.02
CA GLN A 434 14.62 -9.25 -20.97
C GLN A 434 15.94 -9.81 -21.51
N SER A 435 15.89 -10.76 -22.45
CA SER A 435 17.09 -11.37 -23.03
C SER A 435 17.92 -10.39 -23.88
N LEU A 436 17.26 -9.36 -24.46
CA LEU A 436 17.90 -8.32 -25.25
C LEU A 436 18.71 -7.32 -24.39
N ASP A 437 18.33 -7.11 -23.12
CA ASP A 437 19.11 -6.34 -22.15
C ASP A 437 19.06 -7.01 -20.76
N THR A 438 20.10 -7.80 -20.49
CA THR A 438 20.23 -8.53 -19.21
C THR A 438 20.69 -7.65 -18.04
N ALA A 439 21.14 -6.41 -18.30
CA ALA A 439 21.62 -5.50 -17.28
C ALA A 439 20.49 -4.62 -16.70
N ASP A 440 19.40 -4.41 -17.43
CA ASP A 440 18.29 -3.59 -16.95
C ASP A 440 17.37 -4.33 -15.94
N ARG A 441 17.36 -3.84 -14.71
CA ARG A 441 16.49 -4.35 -13.64
C ARG A 441 15.00 -4.05 -13.88
N TYR A 442 14.66 -2.99 -14.62
CA TYR A 442 13.27 -2.65 -14.90
C TYR A 442 12.61 -3.71 -15.77
N ILE A 443 13.21 -4.07 -16.91
CA ILE A 443 12.70 -5.14 -17.77
C ILE A 443 12.70 -6.49 -17.06
N ASN A 444 13.75 -6.80 -16.27
CA ASN A 444 13.81 -7.99 -15.43
C ASN A 444 12.61 -8.07 -14.45
N SER A 445 12.32 -6.97 -13.76
CA SER A 445 11.19 -6.88 -12.82
C SER A 445 9.84 -7.03 -13.53
N LYS A 446 9.70 -6.49 -14.74
CA LYS A 446 8.50 -6.67 -15.58
C LYS A 446 8.33 -8.12 -16.01
N CYS A 447 9.40 -8.78 -16.42
CA CYS A 447 9.40 -10.19 -16.78
C CYS A 447 8.97 -11.06 -15.60
N ALA A 448 9.61 -10.90 -14.44
CA ALA A 448 9.22 -11.61 -13.21
C ALA A 448 7.75 -11.34 -12.84
N LYS A 449 7.25 -10.11 -12.99
CA LYS A 449 5.84 -9.79 -12.76
C LYS A 449 4.89 -10.53 -13.72
N TYR A 450 5.28 -10.69 -14.99
CA TYR A 450 4.47 -11.41 -15.97
C TYR A 450 4.51 -12.92 -15.71
N MET A 451 5.67 -13.47 -15.33
CA MET A 451 5.80 -14.85 -14.85
C MET A 451 4.87 -15.11 -13.65
N LEU A 452 4.84 -14.21 -12.66
CA LEU A 452 3.90 -14.32 -11.53
C LEU A 452 2.43 -14.31 -12.00
N LYS A 453 2.08 -13.48 -12.98
CA LYS A 453 0.72 -13.47 -13.55
C LYS A 453 0.38 -14.76 -14.27
N ALA A 454 1.35 -15.38 -14.92
CA ALA A 454 1.27 -16.70 -15.53
C ALA A 454 1.34 -17.86 -14.52
N ASN A 455 1.34 -17.57 -13.22
CA ASN A 455 1.44 -18.53 -12.12
C ASN A 455 2.79 -19.27 -11.98
N LEU A 456 3.84 -18.75 -12.62
CA LEU A 456 5.21 -19.29 -12.62
C LEU A 456 6.05 -18.62 -11.53
N ILE A 457 5.85 -19.04 -10.28
CA ILE A 457 6.47 -18.41 -9.11
C ILE A 457 7.97 -18.72 -9.01
N THR A 458 8.37 -19.94 -9.34
CA THR A 458 9.77 -20.37 -9.24
C THR A 458 10.62 -19.62 -10.26
N GLU A 459 10.13 -19.57 -11.50
CA GLU A 459 10.74 -18.88 -12.62
C GLU A 459 10.82 -17.37 -12.36
N ALA A 460 9.78 -16.78 -11.77
CA ALA A 460 9.82 -15.38 -11.35
C ALA A 460 10.89 -15.14 -10.27
N ALA A 461 11.05 -16.06 -9.31
CA ALA A 461 12.08 -15.97 -8.28
C ALA A 461 13.49 -16.08 -8.90
N ASP A 462 13.69 -17.02 -9.81
CA ASP A 462 14.93 -17.23 -10.53
C ASP A 462 15.27 -16.01 -11.41
N MET A 463 14.28 -15.42 -12.07
CA MET A 463 14.43 -14.19 -12.83
C MET A 463 14.89 -13.03 -11.94
N CYS A 464 14.26 -12.84 -10.78
CA CYS A 464 14.68 -11.83 -9.80
C CYS A 464 16.06 -12.14 -9.19
N SER A 465 16.42 -13.42 -9.09
CA SER A 465 17.68 -13.84 -8.44
C SER A 465 18.92 -13.22 -9.09
N LYS A 466 18.84 -12.90 -10.40
CA LYS A 466 19.86 -12.20 -11.19
C LYS A 466 20.27 -10.84 -10.59
N PHE A 467 19.40 -10.21 -9.78
CA PHE A 467 19.62 -8.90 -9.14
C PHE A 467 19.57 -8.96 -7.60
N THR A 468 19.49 -10.15 -7.01
CA THR A 468 19.52 -10.31 -5.53
C THR A 468 20.92 -10.65 -5.05
N ARG A 469 21.19 -10.42 -3.76
CA ARG A 469 22.49 -10.73 -3.15
C ARG A 469 22.79 -12.22 -3.21
N GLU A 470 24.02 -12.57 -3.60
CA GLU A 470 24.51 -13.96 -3.59
C GLU A 470 24.48 -14.59 -2.19
N GLY A 471 24.23 -15.90 -2.13
CA GLY A 471 24.26 -16.69 -0.90
C GLY A 471 22.96 -16.70 -0.08
N VAL A 472 21.95 -15.92 -0.46
CA VAL A 472 20.60 -15.91 0.13
C VAL A 472 19.57 -16.22 -0.97
N SER A 473 18.45 -16.86 -0.62
CA SER A 473 17.40 -17.10 -1.60
C SER A 473 16.80 -15.77 -2.09
N ALA A 474 16.39 -15.71 -3.36
CA ALA A 474 15.79 -14.49 -3.91
C ALA A 474 14.54 -14.07 -3.12
N MET A 475 13.73 -15.04 -2.67
CA MET A 475 12.54 -14.81 -1.85
C MET A 475 12.86 -14.15 -0.51
N ASP A 476 13.90 -14.62 0.19
CA ASP A 476 14.31 -14.04 1.47
C ASP A 476 14.92 -12.66 1.26
N ASN A 477 15.78 -12.48 0.25
CA ASN A 477 16.38 -11.18 -0.03
C ASN A 477 15.33 -10.13 -0.44
N LEU A 478 14.34 -10.50 -1.25
CA LEU A 478 13.24 -9.60 -1.61
C LEU A 478 12.36 -9.24 -0.41
N ASN A 479 12.20 -10.15 0.56
CA ASN A 479 11.54 -9.84 1.82
C ASN A 479 12.38 -8.89 2.69
N GLU A 480 13.68 -9.16 2.86
CA GLU A 480 14.62 -8.27 3.58
C GLU A 480 14.64 -6.85 3.01
N MET A 481 14.56 -6.71 1.68
CA MET A 481 14.55 -5.42 0.98
C MET A 481 13.15 -4.78 0.90
N GLN A 482 12.17 -5.30 1.63
CA GLN A 482 10.78 -4.80 1.69
C GLN A 482 10.12 -4.66 0.29
N CYS A 483 10.36 -5.64 -0.59
CA CYS A 483 9.91 -5.62 -1.99
C CYS A 483 8.42 -5.97 -2.15
N MET A 484 7.54 -5.06 -1.71
CA MET A 484 6.09 -5.28 -1.64
C MET A 484 5.42 -5.53 -3.01
N TRP A 485 5.95 -4.98 -4.10
CA TRP A 485 5.35 -5.22 -5.43
C TRP A 485 5.44 -6.70 -5.79
N PHE A 486 6.55 -7.37 -5.48
CA PHE A 486 6.76 -8.79 -5.76
C PHE A 486 5.89 -9.63 -4.83
N GLN A 487 5.92 -9.35 -3.51
CA GLN A 487 5.12 -10.07 -2.52
C GLN A 487 3.61 -9.97 -2.78
N THR A 488 3.10 -8.81 -3.19
CA THR A 488 1.67 -8.66 -3.52
C THR A 488 1.26 -9.40 -4.79
N GLU A 489 2.15 -9.55 -5.77
CA GLU A 489 1.87 -10.39 -6.95
C GLU A 489 1.96 -11.88 -6.58
N CYS A 490 2.95 -12.30 -5.79
CA CYS A 490 3.02 -13.66 -5.23
C CYS A 490 1.77 -14.02 -4.42
N ALA A 491 1.30 -13.13 -3.54
CA ALA A 491 0.08 -13.33 -2.77
C ALA A 491 -1.13 -13.58 -3.69
N ALA A 492 -1.29 -12.75 -4.72
CA ALA A 492 -2.38 -12.90 -5.69
C ALA A 492 -2.25 -14.19 -6.51
N THR A 493 -1.04 -14.61 -6.86
CA THR A 493 -0.79 -15.86 -7.58
C THR A 493 -1.07 -17.09 -6.73
N HIS A 494 -0.64 -17.08 -5.47
CA HIS A 494 -0.99 -18.14 -4.51
C HIS A 494 -2.50 -18.22 -4.28
N GLN A 495 -3.20 -17.07 -4.22
CA GLN A 495 -4.66 -17.03 -4.12
C GLN A 495 -5.32 -17.69 -5.34
N ARG A 496 -4.90 -17.33 -6.57
CA ARG A 496 -5.43 -17.93 -7.81
C ARG A 496 -5.19 -19.43 -7.93
N THR A 497 -4.08 -19.92 -7.38
CA THR A 497 -3.71 -21.35 -7.41
C THR A 497 -4.23 -22.14 -6.21
N GLY A 498 -5.11 -21.56 -5.38
CA GLY A 498 -5.68 -22.23 -4.20
C GLY A 498 -4.70 -22.47 -3.05
N LYS A 499 -3.49 -21.90 -3.10
CA LYS A 499 -2.45 -22.02 -2.06
C LYS A 499 -2.68 -20.99 -0.96
N TRP A 500 -3.79 -21.14 -0.22
CA TRP A 500 -4.27 -20.15 0.77
C TRP A 500 -3.23 -19.77 1.83
N GLY A 501 -2.52 -20.76 2.40
CA GLY A 501 -1.53 -20.53 3.45
C GLY A 501 -0.32 -19.70 2.98
N GLU A 502 0.19 -19.98 1.78
CA GLU A 502 1.31 -19.24 1.19
C GLU A 502 0.90 -17.81 0.82
N SER A 503 -0.32 -17.65 0.32
CA SER A 503 -0.88 -16.32 0.04
C SER A 503 -0.99 -15.49 1.31
N LEU A 504 -1.56 -16.07 2.39
CA LEU A 504 -1.65 -15.42 3.69
C LEU A 504 -0.27 -15.07 4.25
N LYS A 505 0.72 -15.98 4.13
CA LYS A 505 2.11 -15.69 4.53
C LYS A 505 2.62 -14.41 3.87
N LYS A 506 2.44 -14.26 2.55
CA LYS A 506 2.85 -13.04 1.83
C LYS A 506 2.09 -11.80 2.29
N CYS A 507 0.79 -11.91 2.58
CA CYS A 507 0.02 -10.79 3.14
C CYS A 507 0.51 -10.35 4.53
N HIS A 508 0.85 -11.31 5.40
CA HIS A 508 1.41 -11.04 6.73
C HIS A 508 2.82 -10.46 6.66
N GLU A 509 3.67 -10.92 5.74
CA GLU A 509 4.99 -10.29 5.47
C GLU A 509 4.83 -8.80 5.11
N ILE A 510 3.84 -8.46 4.27
CA ILE A 510 3.58 -7.05 3.91
C ILE A 510 3.13 -6.24 5.13
N ASP A 511 2.21 -6.75 5.97
CA ASP A 511 1.82 -6.04 7.20
C ASP A 511 2.98 -5.88 8.20
N ARG A 512 3.93 -6.83 8.23
CA ARG A 512 5.17 -6.68 9.00
C ARG A 512 6.01 -5.52 8.51
N HIS A 513 6.19 -5.34 7.19
CA HIS A 513 6.90 -4.18 6.66
C HIS A 513 6.24 -2.86 7.06
N PHE A 514 4.90 -2.78 6.99
CA PHE A 514 4.19 -1.57 7.47
C PHE A 514 4.37 -1.35 8.96
N THR A 515 4.43 -2.42 9.75
CA THR A 515 4.71 -2.33 11.19
C THR A 515 6.15 -1.84 11.42
N GLU A 516 7.13 -2.41 10.73
CA GLU A 516 8.54 -2.02 10.83
C GLU A 516 8.76 -0.55 10.44
N ILE A 517 8.19 -0.08 9.33
CA ILE A 517 8.29 1.33 8.92
C ILE A 517 7.71 2.26 9.99
N ILE A 518 6.58 1.88 10.62
CA ILE A 518 6.01 2.65 11.74
C ILE A 518 6.97 2.66 12.94
N GLU A 519 7.69 1.57 13.19
CA GLU A 519 8.68 1.50 14.25
C GLU A 519 9.95 2.30 13.94
N ASP A 520 10.35 2.41 12.67
CA ASP A 520 11.54 3.16 12.25
C ASP A 520 11.44 4.65 12.64
N GLN A 521 10.23 5.19 12.80
CA GLN A 521 10.03 6.58 13.25
C GLN A 521 10.57 6.85 14.68
N PHE A 522 10.74 5.81 15.50
CA PHE A 522 11.00 5.94 16.93
C PHE A 522 12.29 6.72 17.25
N ASP A 523 13.36 6.42 16.52
CA ASP A 523 14.66 7.10 16.69
C ASP A 523 14.60 8.56 16.23
N PHE A 524 13.72 8.88 15.27
CA PHE A 524 13.55 10.23 14.74
C PHE A 524 12.95 11.19 15.75
N HIS A 525 12.20 10.70 16.75
CA HIS A 525 11.70 11.52 17.84
C HIS A 525 12.84 12.29 18.52
N THR A 526 13.97 11.64 18.81
CA THR A 526 15.14 12.31 19.40
C THR A 526 16.02 12.99 18.36
N TYR A 527 16.22 12.34 17.21
CA TYR A 527 17.13 12.81 16.17
C TYR A 527 16.70 14.16 15.61
N CYS A 528 15.42 14.32 15.26
CA CYS A 528 14.91 15.54 14.65
C CYS A 528 14.93 16.74 15.61
N MET A 529 14.65 16.53 16.91
CA MET A 529 14.81 17.58 17.91
C MET A 529 16.28 18.02 18.08
N ARG A 530 17.23 17.09 17.90
CA ARG A 530 18.67 17.39 17.96
C ARG A 530 19.16 18.11 16.70
N LYS A 531 18.64 17.73 15.53
CA LYS A 531 19.03 18.27 14.22
C LYS A 531 18.21 19.47 13.74
N MET A 532 17.17 19.84 14.49
CA MET A 532 16.28 20.98 14.21
C MET A 532 15.50 20.86 12.89
N THR A 533 15.37 19.66 12.32
CA THR A 533 14.59 19.41 11.10
C THR A 533 13.09 19.26 11.40
N LEU A 534 12.52 20.28 12.04
CA LEU A 534 11.20 20.21 12.70
C LEU A 534 10.03 20.07 11.72
N ARG A 535 10.08 20.77 10.57
CA ARG A 535 9.06 20.66 9.51
C ARG A 535 9.00 19.23 8.96
N ALA A 536 10.17 18.65 8.65
CA ALA A 536 10.28 17.29 8.17
C ALA A 536 9.78 16.28 9.21
N TYR A 537 10.06 16.51 10.50
CA TYR A 537 9.58 15.63 11.57
C TYR A 537 8.06 15.66 11.73
N ILE A 538 7.42 16.83 11.67
CA ILE A 538 5.96 16.92 11.60
C ILE A 538 5.41 16.22 10.36
N GLY A 539 6.08 16.37 9.20
CA GLY A 539 5.74 15.66 7.98
C GLY A 539 5.80 14.14 8.14
N LEU A 540 6.86 13.62 8.78
CA LEU A 540 7.01 12.20 9.12
C LEU A 540 5.87 11.73 10.03
N LEU A 541 5.61 12.42 11.15
CA LEU A 541 4.53 12.01 12.06
C LEU A 541 3.17 11.93 11.36
N ARG A 542 2.87 12.91 10.49
CA ARG A 542 1.62 12.94 9.70
C ARG A 542 1.56 11.85 8.64
N LEU A 543 2.69 11.49 8.03
CA LEU A 543 2.78 10.36 7.10
C LEU A 543 2.49 9.05 7.84
N GLU A 544 3.12 8.84 8.99
CA GLU A 544 2.98 7.62 9.79
C GLU A 544 1.55 7.41 10.28
N ASP A 545 0.84 8.49 10.63
CA ASP A 545 -0.58 8.43 11.04
C ASP A 545 -1.50 7.85 9.96
N VAL A 546 -1.08 7.86 8.70
CA VAL A 546 -1.85 7.38 7.55
C VAL A 546 -1.10 6.34 6.70
N LEU A 547 0.00 5.76 7.18
CA LEU A 547 0.90 4.93 6.38
C LEU A 547 0.17 3.76 5.67
N ARG A 548 -0.73 3.08 6.40
CA ARG A 548 -1.52 1.95 5.87
C ARG A 548 -2.61 2.36 4.84
N ASN A 549 -2.73 3.64 4.50
CA ASN A 549 -3.50 4.08 3.33
C ASN A 549 -2.79 3.72 2.00
N HIS A 550 -1.51 3.35 2.05
CA HIS A 550 -0.73 3.03 0.86
C HIS A 550 -1.34 1.86 0.06
N PRO A 551 -1.36 1.91 -1.29
CA PRO A 551 -1.97 0.88 -2.13
C PRO A 551 -1.46 -0.55 -1.91
N PHE A 552 -0.20 -0.73 -1.49
CA PHE A 552 0.34 -2.07 -1.16
C PHE A 552 -0.37 -2.69 0.04
N TYR A 553 -0.62 -1.92 1.11
CA TYR A 553 -1.38 -2.40 2.26
C TYR A 553 -2.79 -2.80 1.83
N TYR A 554 -3.45 -1.92 1.07
CA TYR A 554 -4.80 -2.17 0.57
C TYR A 554 -4.89 -3.47 -0.25
N LYS A 555 -3.93 -3.71 -1.15
CA LYS A 555 -3.88 -4.93 -1.98
C LYS A 555 -3.67 -6.19 -1.13
N ALA A 556 -2.75 -6.16 -0.17
CA ALA A 556 -2.52 -7.28 0.75
C ALA A 556 -3.74 -7.56 1.65
N ALA A 557 -4.32 -6.50 2.24
CA ALA A 557 -5.49 -6.59 3.09
C ALA A 557 -6.71 -7.14 2.33
N LYS A 558 -6.93 -6.70 1.08
CA LYS A 558 -7.96 -7.24 0.19
C LYS A 558 -7.81 -8.76 0.03
N ILE A 559 -6.62 -9.22 -0.38
CA ILE A 559 -6.35 -10.65 -0.61
C ILE A 559 -6.54 -11.43 0.69
N ALA A 560 -6.00 -10.95 1.81
CA ALA A 560 -6.13 -11.61 3.11
C ALA A 560 -7.60 -11.74 3.54
N ILE A 561 -8.39 -10.67 3.43
CA ILE A 561 -9.81 -10.67 3.79
C ILE A 561 -10.60 -11.67 2.93
N GLU A 562 -10.40 -11.64 1.60
CA GLU A 562 -11.05 -12.59 0.69
C GLU A 562 -10.73 -14.04 1.04
N ILE A 563 -9.46 -14.34 1.35
CA ILE A 563 -9.04 -15.69 1.75
C ILE A 563 -9.64 -16.08 3.10
N TYR A 564 -9.64 -15.20 4.09
CA TYR A 564 -10.24 -15.53 5.40
C TYR A 564 -11.76 -15.69 5.34
N LEU A 565 -12.46 -14.95 4.46
CA LEU A 565 -13.87 -15.18 4.17
C LEU A 565 -14.07 -16.56 3.51
N HIS A 566 -13.24 -16.90 2.52
CA HIS A 566 -13.28 -18.20 1.88
C HIS A 566 -13.03 -19.36 2.86
N LEU A 567 -11.99 -19.27 3.70
CA LEU A 567 -11.65 -20.30 4.69
C LEU A 567 -12.71 -20.44 5.79
N ASN A 568 -13.45 -19.38 6.09
CA ASN A 568 -14.60 -19.45 7.00
C ASN A 568 -15.76 -20.23 6.37
N ASP A 569 -16.04 -20.00 5.09
CA ASP A 569 -17.17 -20.63 4.38
C ASP A 569 -16.84 -22.06 3.95
N HIS A 570 -15.56 -22.32 3.65
CA HIS A 570 -15.03 -23.61 3.23
C HIS A 570 -13.79 -23.95 4.07
N PRO A 571 -13.98 -24.40 5.34
CA PRO A 571 -12.88 -24.83 6.18
C PRO A 571 -12.10 -25.99 5.53
N LEU A 572 -10.77 -25.94 5.60
CA LEU A 572 -9.94 -27.02 5.08
C LEU A 572 -10.18 -28.29 5.90
N ALA A 573 -10.53 -29.39 5.23
CA ALA A 573 -10.73 -30.67 5.91
C ALA A 573 -9.44 -31.14 6.60
N GLU A 574 -9.57 -31.77 7.77
CA GLU A 574 -8.42 -32.21 8.57
C GLU A 574 -7.48 -33.18 7.82
N ASN A 575 -7.95 -33.84 6.75
CA ASN A 575 -7.27 -34.94 6.04
C ASN A 575 -7.31 -34.88 4.49
N GLU A 576 -7.05 -33.73 3.86
CA GLU A 576 -6.84 -33.67 2.39
C GLU A 576 -5.49 -34.23 1.90
N THR A 577 -4.84 -35.08 2.70
CA THR A 577 -3.72 -35.91 2.22
C THR A 577 -4.09 -37.38 2.00
N ASP A 578 -5.34 -37.78 2.25
CA ASP A 578 -5.74 -39.21 2.16
C ASP A 578 -6.99 -39.51 1.31
N ASN A 579 -7.69 -38.51 0.73
CA ASN A 579 -8.98 -38.73 0.03
C ASN A 579 -9.02 -38.36 -1.46
N SER A 580 -7.89 -38.40 -2.18
CA SER A 580 -7.88 -38.28 -3.65
C SER A 580 -7.66 -39.63 -4.35
N LEU A 581 -8.35 -40.67 -3.92
CA LEU A 581 -8.35 -41.97 -4.61
C LEU A 581 -9.76 -42.55 -4.55
N ASP A 582 -10.41 -42.61 -5.72
CA ASP A 582 -11.51 -43.53 -5.99
C ASP A 582 -11.07 -44.93 -5.54
N THR A 583 -11.60 -45.36 -4.39
CA THR A 583 -11.30 -46.67 -3.80
C THR A 583 -12.40 -47.69 -4.07
N GLU A 584 -13.36 -47.37 -4.93
CA GLU A 584 -14.47 -48.28 -5.24
C GLU A 584 -14.08 -49.50 -6.10
N ASN A 585 -12.85 -49.55 -6.66
CA ASN A 585 -12.44 -50.65 -7.56
C ASN A 585 -11.07 -51.33 -7.26
N LEU A 586 -10.50 -51.21 -6.06
CA LEU A 586 -9.21 -51.85 -5.73
C LEU A 586 -9.32 -52.98 -4.71
N THR A 587 -8.62 -54.09 -4.98
CA THR A 587 -8.63 -55.27 -4.08
C THR A 587 -7.88 -55.01 -2.76
N PRO A 588 -8.22 -55.72 -1.65
CA PRO A 588 -7.62 -55.47 -0.33
C PRO A 588 -6.07 -55.58 -0.28
N SER A 589 -5.48 -56.34 -1.20
CA SER A 589 -4.03 -56.52 -1.33
C SER A 589 -3.33 -55.29 -1.93
N GLU A 590 -3.98 -54.61 -2.87
CA GLU A 590 -3.45 -53.46 -3.61
C GLU A 590 -3.52 -52.18 -2.77
N LEU A 591 -4.60 -51.99 -2.02
CA LEU A 591 -4.75 -50.93 -1.01
C LEU A 591 -3.63 -50.97 0.04
N LYS A 592 -3.23 -52.17 0.48
CA LYS A 592 -2.15 -52.34 1.48
C LYS A 592 -0.77 -52.03 0.89
N LYS A 593 -0.52 -52.37 -0.38
CA LYS A 593 0.71 -52.01 -1.09
C LYS A 593 0.80 -50.50 -1.35
N LEU A 594 -0.30 -49.88 -1.77
CA LEU A 594 -0.36 -48.44 -2.04
C LEU A 594 -0.11 -47.62 -0.75
N ARG A 595 -0.79 -47.97 0.35
CA ARG A 595 -0.60 -47.33 1.67
C ARG A 595 0.83 -47.49 2.21
N ASN A 596 1.48 -48.63 1.99
CA ASN A 596 2.88 -48.81 2.38
C ASN A 596 3.86 -48.02 1.50
N LYS A 597 3.56 -47.88 0.20
CA LYS A 597 4.36 -47.05 -0.73
C LYS A 597 4.20 -45.56 -0.39
N GLN A 598 2.99 -45.11 -0.08
CA GLN A 598 2.70 -43.75 0.38
C GLN A 598 3.33 -43.46 1.75
N ARG A 599 3.25 -44.38 2.74
CA ARG A 599 3.96 -44.21 4.01
C ARG A 599 5.47 -44.09 3.83
N LYS A 600 6.07 -44.86 2.91
CA LYS A 600 7.50 -44.71 2.58
C LYS A 600 7.79 -43.38 1.90
N ALA A 601 6.95 -42.93 0.96
CA ALA A 601 7.10 -41.66 0.27
C ALA A 601 6.95 -40.47 1.23
N ALA A 602 5.92 -40.46 2.07
CA ALA A 602 5.68 -39.46 3.11
C ALA A 602 6.83 -39.42 4.13
N LYS A 603 7.30 -40.58 4.61
CA LYS A 603 8.45 -40.65 5.53
C LYS A 603 9.75 -40.15 4.87
N LYS A 604 9.92 -40.37 3.56
CA LYS A 604 11.07 -39.88 2.80
C LYS A 604 10.98 -38.37 2.53
N ALA A 605 9.78 -37.85 2.25
CA ALA A 605 9.52 -36.42 2.10
C ALA A 605 9.67 -35.68 3.44
N GLN A 606 9.22 -36.27 4.54
CA GLN A 606 9.37 -35.73 5.89
C GLN A 606 10.83 -35.74 6.33
N GLN A 607 11.59 -36.80 6.05
CA GLN A 607 13.04 -36.82 6.25
C GLN A 607 13.78 -35.82 5.34
N ALA A 608 13.30 -35.57 4.12
CA ALA A 608 13.88 -34.55 3.24
C ALA A 608 13.60 -33.13 3.76
N LYS A 609 12.36 -32.86 4.21
CA LYS A 609 11.99 -31.60 4.88
C LYS A 609 12.74 -31.40 6.19
N GLU A 610 12.92 -32.45 7.01
CA GLU A 610 13.71 -32.38 8.25
C GLU A 610 15.20 -32.17 7.97
N LYS A 611 15.76 -32.77 6.92
CA LYS A 611 17.14 -32.52 6.49
C LYS A 611 17.32 -31.10 5.96
N GLN A 612 16.39 -30.60 5.13
CA GLN A 612 16.39 -29.21 4.68
C GLN A 612 16.27 -28.25 5.87
N LYS A 613 15.36 -28.52 6.82
CA LYS A 613 15.18 -27.71 8.02
C LYS A 613 16.43 -27.75 8.91
N ALA A 614 17.07 -28.91 9.08
CA ALA A 614 18.32 -29.05 9.82
C ALA A 614 19.52 -28.36 9.13
N GLU A 615 19.56 -28.33 7.80
CA GLU A 615 20.54 -27.57 7.03
C GLU A 615 20.28 -26.06 7.07
N GLN A 616 19.02 -25.63 7.05
CA GLN A 616 18.61 -24.25 7.27
C GLN A 616 18.95 -23.81 8.70
N ASP A 617 18.64 -24.60 9.72
CA ASP A 617 18.98 -24.34 11.12
C ASP A 617 20.50 -24.27 11.31
N LYS A 618 21.29 -25.08 10.60
CA LYS A 618 22.76 -25.01 10.60
C LYS A 618 23.29 -23.76 9.91
N LYS A 619 22.69 -23.36 8.77
CA LYS A 619 23.04 -22.11 8.06
C LYS A 619 22.64 -20.88 8.88
N GLU A 620 21.49 -20.90 9.55
CA GLU A 620 21.07 -19.87 10.50
C GLU A 620 21.98 -19.81 11.74
N GLN A 621 22.44 -20.95 12.26
CA GLN A 621 23.40 -20.96 13.37
C GLN A 621 24.78 -20.44 12.94
N GLN A 622 25.14 -20.57 11.66
CA GLN A 622 26.37 -20.00 11.09
C GLN A 622 26.21 -18.49 10.81
N SER A 623 25.06 -18.01 10.32
CA SER A 623 24.79 -16.58 10.16
C SER A 623 24.65 -15.86 11.50
N LYS A 624 24.03 -16.50 12.52
CA LYS A 624 23.97 -16.03 13.92
C LYS A 624 25.35 -15.92 14.58
N LYS A 625 26.40 -16.58 14.07
CA LYS A 625 27.79 -16.42 14.54
C LYS A 625 28.56 -15.29 13.86
N GLN A 626 28.05 -14.75 12.74
CA GLN A 626 28.67 -13.62 12.03
C GLN A 626 27.94 -12.29 12.23
N GLN A 627 26.70 -12.30 12.73
CA GLN A 627 26.02 -11.12 13.28
C GLN A 627 26.13 -11.09 14.81
N ASP A 628 27.31 -10.75 15.35
CA ASP A 628 27.43 -10.16 16.70
C ASP A 628 26.99 -8.66 16.63
N GLY A 629 25.88 -8.41 15.94
CA GLY A 629 25.19 -7.12 15.83
C GLY A 629 23.97 -7.11 16.73
N GLU A 630 23.65 -5.97 17.33
CA GLU A 630 22.57 -5.79 18.29
C GLU A 630 21.23 -6.34 17.76
N MET A 631 20.74 -7.44 18.34
CA MET A 631 19.35 -7.86 18.17
C MET A 631 18.46 -6.97 19.05
N ASP A 632 18.20 -5.73 18.61
CA ASP A 632 17.18 -4.88 19.23
C ASP A 632 15.84 -5.14 18.53
N GLY A 633 14.96 -5.90 19.18
CA GLY A 633 13.62 -6.23 18.65
C GLY A 633 13.09 -7.61 19.05
N PRO A 634 11.78 -7.86 18.97
CA PRO A 634 11.18 -9.18 19.17
C PRO A 634 11.76 -10.19 18.16
N LYS A 635 12.00 -11.44 18.60
CA LYS A 635 12.17 -12.54 17.63
C LYS A 635 10.82 -12.69 16.94
N GLU A 636 10.75 -12.33 15.67
CA GLU A 636 9.51 -12.46 14.93
C GLU A 636 9.09 -13.93 14.90
N GLU A 637 7.83 -14.19 15.21
CA GLU A 637 7.28 -15.54 15.07
C GLU A 637 7.41 -15.99 13.62
N GLU A 638 7.82 -17.24 13.41
CA GLU A 638 7.91 -17.80 12.06
C GLU A 638 6.50 -17.88 11.43
N LEU A 639 6.33 -17.27 10.25
CA LEU A 639 5.07 -17.37 9.50
C LEU A 639 4.99 -18.73 8.82
N ILE A 640 4.18 -19.62 9.39
CA ILE A 640 3.97 -20.97 8.87
C ILE A 640 2.65 -21.00 8.06
N PRO A 641 2.70 -21.24 6.74
CA PRO A 641 1.53 -21.26 5.85
C PRO A 641 0.37 -22.13 6.37
N ASP A 642 0.67 -23.36 6.80
CA ASP A 642 -0.35 -24.31 7.26
C ASP A 642 -1.08 -23.81 8.51
N LYS A 643 -0.38 -23.13 9.43
CA LYS A 643 -0.99 -22.56 10.64
C LYS A 643 -1.88 -21.36 10.31
N LEU A 644 -1.48 -20.55 9.35
CA LEU A 644 -2.25 -19.37 8.91
C LEU A 644 -3.56 -19.79 8.22
N ALA A 645 -3.51 -20.84 7.39
CA ALA A 645 -4.68 -21.36 6.68
C ALA A 645 -5.65 -22.11 7.60
N ARG A 646 -5.16 -22.73 8.68
CA ARG A 646 -5.96 -23.51 9.65
C ARG A 646 -6.22 -22.75 10.95
N THR A 647 -6.37 -21.44 10.89
CA THR A 647 -6.71 -20.65 12.07
C THR A 647 -8.14 -20.95 12.54
N GLU A 648 -8.33 -21.07 13.86
CA GLU A 648 -9.66 -21.27 14.47
C GLU A 648 -10.56 -20.03 14.35
N GLU A 649 -9.97 -18.84 14.18
CA GLU A 649 -10.69 -17.57 14.12
C GLU A 649 -10.40 -16.77 12.81
N PRO A 650 -10.75 -17.29 11.61
CA PRO A 650 -10.50 -16.60 10.34
C PRO A 650 -11.09 -15.18 10.30
N LEU A 651 -12.30 -15.01 10.83
CA LEU A 651 -12.99 -13.72 10.83
C LEU A 651 -12.31 -12.68 11.73
N GLU A 652 -11.67 -13.09 12.83
CA GLU A 652 -10.90 -12.16 13.67
C GLU A 652 -9.61 -11.73 12.97
N GLN A 653 -8.94 -12.63 12.25
CA GLN A 653 -7.80 -12.29 11.43
C GLN A 653 -8.19 -11.34 10.28
N ALA A 654 -9.32 -11.58 9.62
CA ALA A 654 -9.86 -10.67 8.61
C ALA A 654 -10.13 -9.27 9.18
N ILE A 655 -10.65 -9.17 10.40
CA ILE A 655 -10.90 -7.89 11.09
C ILE A 655 -9.59 -7.13 11.34
N ARG A 656 -8.48 -7.81 11.63
CA ARG A 656 -7.17 -7.15 11.82
C ARG A 656 -6.73 -6.39 10.55
N PHE A 657 -6.89 -7.00 9.37
CA PHE A 657 -6.63 -6.33 8.09
C PHE A 657 -7.69 -5.28 7.73
N LEU A 658 -8.95 -5.48 8.13
CA LEU A 658 -10.05 -4.56 7.86
C LEU A 658 -9.93 -3.24 8.63
N LYS A 659 -9.50 -3.28 9.90
CA LYS A 659 -9.49 -2.11 10.79
C LYS A 659 -8.72 -0.91 10.21
N PRO A 660 -7.48 -1.06 9.71
CA PRO A 660 -6.78 0.06 9.08
C PRO A 660 -7.49 0.58 7.83
N LEU A 661 -8.16 -0.28 7.04
CA LEU A 661 -8.95 0.16 5.89
C LEU A 661 -10.16 1.00 6.32
N GLN A 662 -10.89 0.59 7.37
CA GLN A 662 -12.02 1.35 7.88
C GLN A 662 -11.62 2.74 8.41
N MET A 663 -10.42 2.86 8.96
CA MET A 663 -9.88 4.14 9.46
C MET A 663 -9.35 5.03 8.33
N LEU A 664 -8.57 4.47 7.41
CA LEU A 664 -7.74 5.23 6.47
C LEU A 664 -8.25 5.22 5.02
N ALA A 665 -8.97 4.17 4.61
CA ALA A 665 -9.51 3.97 3.26
C ALA A 665 -11.05 4.00 3.25
N LYS A 666 -11.62 4.97 3.96
CA LYS A 666 -13.08 5.14 4.15
C LYS A 666 -13.82 5.59 2.90
N ASP A 667 -13.11 6.14 1.93
CA ASP A 667 -13.55 6.62 0.62
C ASP A 667 -13.70 5.49 -0.41
N LYS A 668 -13.13 4.31 -0.14
CA LYS A 668 -13.26 3.13 -1.01
C LYS A 668 -14.47 2.30 -0.62
N ILE A 669 -15.39 2.12 -1.56
CA ILE A 669 -16.62 1.34 -1.35
C ILE A 669 -16.36 -0.10 -0.91
N GLN A 670 -15.35 -0.73 -1.50
CA GLN A 670 -14.96 -2.11 -1.20
C GLN A 670 -14.58 -2.32 0.27
N THR A 671 -14.04 -1.30 0.96
CA THR A 671 -13.78 -1.35 2.41
C THR A 671 -15.06 -1.67 3.19
N HIS A 672 -16.17 -1.03 2.81
CA HIS A 672 -17.46 -1.22 3.46
C HIS A 672 -18.13 -2.52 3.03
N ILE A 673 -17.94 -2.96 1.79
CA ILE A 673 -18.40 -4.28 1.32
C ILE A 673 -17.69 -5.40 2.11
N PHE A 674 -16.37 -5.35 2.28
CA PHE A 674 -15.64 -6.31 3.11
C PHE A 674 -16.11 -6.29 4.56
N ALA A 675 -16.32 -5.10 5.14
CA ALA A 675 -16.89 -4.97 6.46
C ALA A 675 -18.28 -5.63 6.55
N PHE A 676 -19.13 -5.42 5.56
CA PHE A 676 -20.45 -6.04 5.49
C PHE A 676 -20.35 -7.58 5.45
N GLU A 677 -19.53 -8.14 4.56
CA GLU A 677 -19.36 -9.59 4.40
C GLU A 677 -18.84 -10.27 5.66
N ILE A 678 -17.87 -9.65 6.35
CA ILE A 678 -17.35 -10.13 7.64
C ILE A 678 -18.43 -10.07 8.73
N TYR A 679 -19.09 -8.92 8.89
CA TYR A 679 -20.10 -8.75 9.95
C TYR A 679 -21.39 -9.56 9.68
N SER A 680 -21.68 -9.85 8.41
CA SER A 680 -22.76 -10.75 8.01
C SER A 680 -22.51 -12.16 8.55
N ARG A 681 -21.31 -12.71 8.36
CA ARG A 681 -20.90 -14.03 8.89
C ARG A 681 -20.85 -14.05 10.42
N LYS A 682 -20.42 -12.96 11.06
CA LYS A 682 -20.44 -12.82 12.53
C LYS A 682 -21.83 -12.53 13.14
N GLY A 683 -22.87 -12.34 12.32
CA GLY A 683 -24.22 -12.01 12.80
C GLY A 683 -24.34 -10.63 13.48
N LYS A 684 -23.46 -9.66 13.16
CA LYS A 684 -23.46 -8.33 13.77
C LYS A 684 -24.31 -7.33 12.96
N HIS A 685 -25.63 -7.44 13.10
CA HIS A 685 -26.64 -6.71 12.31
C HIS A 685 -26.45 -5.17 12.26
N LEU A 686 -26.15 -4.52 13.40
CA LEU A 686 -25.93 -3.06 13.42
C LEU A 686 -24.66 -2.64 12.68
N LEU A 687 -23.61 -3.47 12.72
CA LEU A 687 -22.38 -3.20 11.97
C LEU A 687 -22.57 -3.43 10.47
N MET A 688 -23.38 -4.42 10.08
CA MET A 688 -23.81 -4.59 8.68
C MET A 688 -24.52 -3.34 8.17
N LEU A 689 -25.50 -2.83 8.93
CA LEU A 689 -26.22 -1.60 8.59
C LEU A 689 -25.29 -0.39 8.49
N GLN A 690 -24.34 -0.26 9.43
CA GLN A 690 -23.33 0.80 9.39
C GLN A 690 -22.50 0.74 8.10
N SER A 691 -22.05 -0.46 7.71
CA SER A 691 -21.30 -0.68 6.46
C SER A 691 -22.13 -0.28 5.24
N LEU A 692 -23.39 -0.70 5.15
CA LEU A 692 -24.29 -0.33 4.04
C LEU A 692 -24.49 1.19 3.94
N LYS A 693 -24.74 1.86 5.07
CA LYS A 693 -24.91 3.32 5.11
C LYS A 693 -23.65 4.06 4.66
N ARG A 694 -22.46 3.56 5.03
CA ARG A 694 -21.19 4.15 4.59
C ARG A 694 -20.93 3.91 3.11
N GLY A 695 -21.21 2.70 2.61
CA GLY A 695 -21.13 2.36 1.18
C GLY A 695 -22.04 3.25 0.32
N ARG A 696 -23.32 3.42 0.70
CA ARG A 696 -24.29 4.24 -0.04
C ARG A 696 -23.94 5.73 -0.11
N ARG A 697 -23.13 6.23 0.83
CA ARG A 697 -22.62 7.62 0.78
C ARG A 697 -21.53 7.81 -0.28
N ILE A 698 -20.89 6.74 -0.71
CA ILE A 698 -19.84 6.75 -1.75
C ILE A 698 -20.48 6.52 -3.11
N ASP A 699 -21.15 5.38 -3.26
CA ASP A 699 -21.88 5.01 -4.47
C ASP A 699 -23.10 4.19 -4.07
N SER A 700 -24.29 4.70 -4.38
CA SER A 700 -25.56 4.03 -4.05
C SER A 700 -25.95 2.95 -5.04
N ASP A 701 -25.39 2.96 -6.24
CA ASP A 701 -25.74 2.06 -7.34
C ASP A 701 -24.67 0.99 -7.60
N ASP A 702 -23.65 0.89 -6.74
CA ASP A 702 -22.62 -0.14 -6.86
C ASP A 702 -23.21 -1.57 -6.87
N PRO A 703 -22.80 -2.43 -7.84
CA PRO A 703 -23.35 -3.78 -7.99
C PRO A 703 -23.21 -4.68 -6.77
N GLN A 704 -22.07 -4.63 -6.08
CA GLN A 704 -21.82 -5.48 -4.92
C GLN A 704 -22.53 -4.95 -3.68
N LEU A 705 -22.61 -3.64 -3.52
CA LEU A 705 -23.38 -3.02 -2.45
C LEU A 705 -24.88 -3.31 -2.59
N HIS A 706 -25.42 -3.35 -3.81
CA HIS A 706 -26.80 -3.75 -4.08
C HIS A 706 -27.07 -5.20 -3.62
N ILE A 707 -26.18 -6.14 -3.96
CA ILE A 707 -26.24 -7.53 -3.47
C ILE A 707 -26.25 -7.55 -1.93
N CYS A 708 -25.35 -6.81 -1.28
CA CYS A 708 -25.28 -6.71 0.17
C CYS A 708 -26.57 -6.16 0.78
N LEU A 709 -27.18 -5.13 0.16
CA LEU A 709 -28.43 -4.52 0.61
C LEU A 709 -29.57 -5.53 0.59
N LEU A 710 -29.76 -6.24 -0.52
CA LEU A 710 -30.86 -7.20 -0.64
C LEU A 710 -30.69 -8.39 0.32
N ARG A 711 -29.47 -8.93 0.46
CA ARG A 711 -29.14 -9.97 1.46
C ARG A 711 -29.40 -9.50 2.88
N PHE A 712 -29.07 -8.26 3.20
CA PHE A 712 -29.36 -7.68 4.52
C PHE A 712 -30.86 -7.60 4.80
N LEU A 713 -31.64 -7.09 3.84
CA LEU A 713 -33.09 -6.99 3.99
C LEU A 713 -33.76 -8.37 4.13
N GLN A 714 -33.31 -9.37 3.37
CA GLN A 714 -33.75 -10.76 3.56
C GLN A 714 -33.39 -11.30 4.96
N LYS A 715 -32.20 -10.98 5.47
CA LYS A 715 -31.75 -11.46 6.78
C LYS A 715 -32.51 -10.81 7.94
N VAL A 716 -32.84 -9.52 7.82
CA VAL A 716 -33.62 -8.78 8.83
C VAL A 716 -35.09 -9.20 8.82
N THR A 717 -35.63 -9.57 7.65
CA THR A 717 -37.04 -10.04 7.52
C THR A 717 -37.23 -11.49 7.97
N LYS A 718 -36.22 -12.36 7.83
CA LYS A 718 -36.21 -13.69 8.43
C LYS A 718 -36.19 -13.56 9.96
N LYS A 719 -37.24 -14.05 10.64
CA LYS A 719 -37.42 -13.97 12.11
C LYS A 719 -36.32 -14.75 12.86
N GLY A 720 -35.16 -14.13 13.05
CA GLY A 720 -34.12 -14.57 13.98
C GLY A 720 -34.32 -13.99 15.39
N ALA A 721 -33.62 -14.54 16.37
CA ALA A 721 -33.54 -14.01 17.74
C ALA A 721 -32.75 -12.69 17.79
N ILE A 722 -33.32 -11.62 17.25
CA ILE A 722 -32.77 -10.26 17.32
C ILE A 722 -33.34 -9.59 18.58
N PRO A 723 -32.51 -9.01 19.47
CA PRO A 723 -33.01 -8.28 20.64
C PRO A 723 -33.94 -7.12 20.24
N ASP A 724 -35.01 -6.89 21.01
CA ASP A 724 -36.05 -5.90 20.67
C ASP A 724 -35.51 -4.48 20.47
N ALA A 725 -34.54 -4.07 21.29
CA ALA A 725 -33.88 -2.77 21.15
C ALA A 725 -33.17 -2.64 19.79
N VAL A 726 -32.50 -3.71 19.34
CA VAL A 726 -31.82 -3.75 18.05
C VAL A 726 -32.85 -3.77 16.92
N LYS A 727 -33.92 -4.55 17.08
CA LYS A 727 -35.01 -4.63 16.10
C LYS A 727 -35.64 -3.27 15.82
N LYS A 728 -35.95 -2.49 16.88
CA LYS A 728 -36.49 -1.14 16.74
C LYS A 728 -35.56 -0.21 15.94
N VAL A 729 -34.25 -0.27 16.22
CA VAL A 729 -33.25 0.51 15.47
C VAL A 729 -33.20 0.05 14.02
N LEU A 730 -33.18 -1.26 13.77
CA LEU A 730 -33.16 -1.81 12.41
C LEU A 730 -34.39 -1.36 11.63
N GLU A 731 -35.61 -1.51 12.15
CA GLU A 731 -36.86 -1.10 11.49
C GLU A 731 -36.87 0.39 11.14
N MET A 732 -36.45 1.26 12.07
CA MET A 732 -36.38 2.70 11.84
C MET A 732 -35.36 3.06 10.76
N GLU A 733 -34.20 2.40 10.76
CA GLU A 733 -33.07 2.78 9.92
C GLU A 733 -33.00 2.03 8.58
N THR A 734 -33.72 0.92 8.43
CA THR A 734 -33.91 0.24 7.15
C THR A 734 -34.98 0.91 6.32
N LEU A 735 -36.00 1.53 6.93
CA LEU A 735 -37.10 2.15 6.20
C LEU A 735 -36.63 3.17 5.14
N PRO A 736 -35.66 4.08 5.39
CA PRO A 736 -35.12 4.96 4.35
C PRO A 736 -34.38 4.21 3.22
N LEU A 737 -33.86 3.01 3.49
CA LEU A 737 -33.07 2.23 2.53
C LEU A 737 -33.93 1.55 1.46
N HIS A 738 -35.12 1.08 1.83
CA HIS A 738 -36.05 0.38 0.94
C HIS A 738 -37.36 1.14 0.68
N GLN A 739 -37.62 2.25 1.39
CA GLN A 739 -38.81 3.11 1.23
C GLN A 739 -40.13 2.33 1.30
N GLY A 740 -40.20 1.29 2.15
CA GLY A 740 -41.39 0.44 2.27
C GLY A 740 -41.59 -0.57 1.14
N LYS A 741 -40.71 -0.59 0.12
CA LYS A 741 -40.75 -1.56 -0.98
C LYS A 741 -40.22 -2.91 -0.54
N ASP A 742 -40.70 -3.97 -1.18
CA ASP A 742 -40.19 -5.32 -1.02
C ASP A 742 -38.88 -5.55 -1.81
N VAL A 743 -38.18 -6.62 -1.45
CA VAL A 743 -36.85 -6.93 -1.99
C VAL A 743 -36.89 -7.24 -3.50
N LYS A 744 -38.00 -7.80 -4.02
CA LYS A 744 -38.15 -8.09 -5.45
C LYS A 744 -38.36 -6.81 -6.26
N THR A 745 -39.24 -5.91 -5.80
CA THR A 745 -39.46 -4.61 -6.46
C THR A 745 -38.19 -3.76 -6.48
N LEU A 746 -37.43 -3.71 -5.38
CA LEU A 746 -36.14 -3.01 -5.36
C LEU A 746 -35.16 -3.53 -6.40
N ASN A 747 -35.09 -4.85 -6.59
CA ASN A 747 -34.20 -5.43 -7.59
C ASN A 747 -34.62 -5.08 -9.02
N ILE A 748 -35.93 -5.08 -9.31
CA ILE A 748 -36.47 -4.71 -10.63
C ILE A 748 -36.15 -3.23 -10.94
N GLU A 749 -36.35 -2.32 -9.99
CA GLU A 749 -36.03 -0.89 -10.18
C GLU A 749 -34.54 -0.64 -10.36
N TYR A 750 -33.70 -1.39 -9.64
CA TYR A 750 -32.25 -1.33 -9.79
C TYR A 750 -31.82 -1.76 -11.19
N ILE A 751 -32.37 -2.87 -11.70
CA ILE A 751 -32.11 -3.36 -13.05
C ILE A 751 -32.57 -2.36 -14.10
N SER A 752 -33.79 -1.81 -13.97
CA SER A 752 -34.34 -0.89 -14.97
C SER A 752 -33.52 0.39 -15.09
N ARG A 753 -33.00 0.90 -13.97
CA ARG A 753 -32.18 2.11 -13.91
C ARG A 753 -30.76 1.90 -14.44
N ASN A 754 -30.22 0.69 -14.31
CA ASN A 754 -28.85 0.36 -14.67
C ASN A 754 -28.75 -0.62 -15.86
N SER A 755 -29.76 -0.66 -16.72
CA SER A 755 -29.89 -1.61 -17.83
C SER A 755 -28.77 -1.51 -18.87
N SER A 756 -28.09 -0.38 -18.97
CA SER A 756 -27.00 -0.15 -19.92
C SER A 756 -25.63 -0.66 -19.43
N SER A 757 -25.54 -1.35 -18.27
CA SER A 757 -24.25 -1.79 -17.71
C SER A 757 -24.22 -3.29 -17.40
N LEU A 758 -23.20 -3.99 -17.92
CA LEU A 758 -23.05 -5.43 -17.77
C LEU A 758 -22.97 -5.88 -16.30
N LEU A 759 -22.14 -5.23 -15.48
CA LEU A 759 -21.97 -5.63 -14.07
C LEU A 759 -23.20 -5.36 -13.22
N HIS A 760 -23.96 -4.29 -13.50
CA HIS A 760 -25.20 -4.00 -12.79
C HIS A 760 -26.28 -5.02 -13.17
N ARG A 761 -26.39 -5.37 -14.45
CA ARG A 761 -27.24 -6.46 -14.93
C ARG A 761 -26.88 -7.79 -14.27
N LEU A 762 -25.59 -8.12 -14.18
CA LEU A 762 -25.11 -9.34 -13.52
C LEU A 762 -25.52 -9.38 -12.04
N ALA A 763 -25.30 -8.30 -11.28
CA ALA A 763 -25.70 -8.24 -9.88
C ALA A 763 -27.22 -8.34 -9.69
N GLY A 764 -28.00 -7.66 -10.53
CA GLY A 764 -29.45 -7.75 -10.53
C GLY A 764 -29.94 -9.15 -10.88
N ALA A 765 -29.34 -9.79 -11.87
CA ALA A 765 -29.64 -11.16 -12.28
C ALA A 765 -29.32 -12.18 -11.19
N ARG A 766 -28.15 -12.09 -10.55
CA ARG A 766 -27.76 -12.94 -9.40
C ARG A 766 -28.80 -12.85 -8.29
N MET A 767 -29.16 -11.63 -7.91
CA MET A 767 -30.19 -11.44 -6.89
C MET A 767 -31.57 -11.91 -7.36
N MET A 768 -31.89 -11.81 -8.64
CA MET A 768 -33.17 -12.29 -9.16
C MET A 768 -33.34 -13.80 -8.91
N TYR A 769 -32.30 -14.58 -9.18
CA TYR A 769 -32.29 -16.03 -8.94
C TYR A 769 -32.16 -16.39 -7.44
N GLU A 770 -31.36 -15.65 -6.67
CA GLU A 770 -31.24 -15.85 -5.21
C GLU A 770 -32.56 -15.54 -4.46
N LEU A 771 -33.38 -14.63 -4.99
CA LEU A 771 -34.71 -14.31 -4.45
C LEU A 771 -35.80 -15.31 -4.89
N ASP A 772 -35.64 -15.96 -6.05
CA ASP A 772 -36.63 -16.85 -6.67
C ASP A 772 -35.94 -17.88 -7.59
N SER A 773 -35.78 -19.11 -7.10
CA SER A 773 -35.04 -20.17 -7.80
C SER A 773 -35.89 -20.95 -8.82
N SER A 774 -37.01 -20.39 -9.27
CA SER A 774 -37.84 -21.03 -10.30
C SER A 774 -37.16 -21.02 -11.68
N GLU A 775 -37.40 -22.06 -12.48
CA GLU A 775 -36.79 -22.22 -13.80
C GLU A 775 -37.08 -21.04 -14.76
N ILE A 776 -38.28 -20.45 -14.64
CA ILE A 776 -38.67 -19.27 -15.43
C ILE A 776 -37.79 -18.06 -15.08
N VAL A 777 -37.53 -17.86 -13.78
CA VAL A 777 -36.68 -16.76 -13.30
C VAL A 777 -35.23 -17.02 -13.64
N GLN A 778 -34.77 -18.26 -13.56
CA GLN A 778 -33.42 -18.66 -13.97
C GLN A 778 -33.14 -18.29 -15.43
N LYS A 779 -34.03 -18.67 -16.36
CA LYS A 779 -33.90 -18.33 -17.79
C LYS A 779 -33.83 -16.81 -18.00
N LYS A 780 -34.72 -16.06 -17.36
CA LYS A 780 -34.74 -14.58 -17.45
C LYS A 780 -33.48 -13.93 -16.86
N ALA A 781 -32.98 -14.45 -15.75
CA ALA A 781 -31.75 -13.96 -15.12
C ALA A 781 -30.52 -14.23 -16.00
N LEU A 782 -30.43 -15.43 -16.59
CA LEU A 782 -29.36 -15.80 -17.51
C LEU A 782 -29.40 -14.94 -18.78
N GLU A 783 -30.54 -14.80 -19.46
CA GLU A 783 -30.71 -13.90 -20.62
C GLU A 783 -30.23 -12.48 -20.33
N MET A 784 -30.45 -12.00 -19.11
CA MET A 784 -30.02 -10.68 -18.69
C MET A 784 -28.50 -10.61 -18.47
N ALA A 785 -27.89 -11.63 -17.87
CA ALA A 785 -26.47 -11.67 -17.53
C ALA A 785 -25.55 -11.88 -18.75
N ILE A 786 -25.99 -12.66 -19.74
CA ILE A 786 -25.16 -13.10 -20.88
C ILE A 786 -25.24 -12.18 -22.12
N SER A 787 -25.83 -11.00 -21.97
CA SER A 787 -26.03 -10.06 -23.09
C SER A 787 -24.72 -9.34 -23.43
N LEU A 788 -24.37 -9.35 -24.72
CA LEU A 788 -23.14 -8.78 -25.27
C LEU A 788 -23.44 -7.73 -26.35
N SER A 789 -24.54 -7.00 -26.22
CA SER A 789 -24.94 -6.00 -27.21
C SER A 789 -24.02 -4.77 -27.16
N GLU A 790 -23.74 -4.17 -28.32
CA GLU A 790 -22.76 -3.06 -28.46
C GLU A 790 -23.12 -1.80 -27.67
N ASP A 791 -24.40 -1.63 -27.32
CA ASP A 791 -24.91 -0.53 -26.50
C ASP A 791 -24.58 -0.68 -25.00
N LEU A 792 -24.08 -1.84 -24.56
CA LEU A 792 -23.74 -2.07 -23.15
C LEU A 792 -22.37 -1.52 -22.77
N LYS A 793 -22.38 -0.72 -21.70
CA LYS A 793 -21.16 -0.27 -21.05
C LYS A 793 -20.54 -1.41 -20.24
N GLY A 794 -19.22 -1.55 -20.38
CA GLY A 794 -18.42 -2.46 -19.56
C GLY A 794 -18.25 -3.86 -20.14
N ILE A 795 -18.55 -4.08 -21.43
CA ILE A 795 -18.09 -5.27 -22.15
C ILE A 795 -16.56 -5.21 -22.21
N SER A 796 -15.91 -6.02 -21.38
CA SER A 796 -14.46 -6.12 -21.28
C SER A 796 -14.12 -7.54 -20.86
N ILE A 797 -12.93 -8.03 -21.21
CA ILE A 797 -12.48 -9.38 -20.88
C ILE A 797 -12.69 -9.70 -19.40
N LYS A 798 -12.29 -8.80 -18.50
CA LYS A 798 -12.46 -8.97 -17.05
C LYS A 798 -13.92 -9.14 -16.63
N ASN A 799 -14.83 -8.31 -17.13
CA ASN A 799 -16.24 -8.37 -16.75
C ASN A 799 -16.93 -9.59 -17.38
N CYS A 800 -16.55 -9.98 -18.59
CA CYS A 800 -17.06 -11.18 -19.24
C CYS A 800 -16.59 -12.45 -18.52
N ILE A 801 -15.34 -12.48 -18.03
CA ILE A 801 -14.84 -13.55 -17.15
C ILE A 801 -15.66 -13.59 -15.85
N GLU A 802 -15.97 -12.46 -15.21
CA GLU A 802 -16.80 -12.44 -13.98
C GLU A 802 -18.22 -12.99 -14.23
N VAL A 803 -18.80 -12.77 -15.41
CA VAL A 803 -20.09 -13.38 -15.79
C VAL A 803 -19.94 -14.90 -15.96
N LEU A 804 -18.89 -15.36 -16.64
CA LEU A 804 -18.61 -16.78 -16.83
C LEU A 804 -18.35 -17.49 -15.49
N GLU A 805 -17.51 -16.90 -14.64
CA GLU A 805 -17.23 -17.39 -13.29
C GLU A 805 -18.50 -17.43 -12.42
N ALA A 806 -19.42 -16.47 -12.57
CA ALA A 806 -20.70 -16.50 -11.87
C ALA A 806 -21.50 -17.77 -12.19
N MET A 807 -21.57 -18.12 -13.48
CA MET A 807 -22.26 -19.33 -13.95
C MET A 807 -21.56 -20.59 -13.43
N CYS A 808 -20.22 -20.65 -13.55
CA CYS A 808 -19.44 -21.79 -13.06
C CYS A 808 -19.49 -21.97 -11.53
N ARG A 809 -19.62 -20.88 -10.76
CA ARG A 809 -19.80 -20.94 -9.29
C ARG A 809 -21.18 -21.44 -8.86
N GLY A 810 -22.12 -21.55 -9.80
CA GLY A 810 -23.50 -21.91 -9.51
C GLY A 810 -24.36 -20.75 -9.00
N ASP A 811 -23.96 -19.49 -9.22
CA ASP A 811 -24.76 -18.30 -8.84
C ASP A 811 -26.14 -18.30 -9.53
N PHE A 812 -26.31 -19.11 -10.58
CA PHE A 812 -27.55 -19.30 -11.36
C PHE A 812 -28.03 -20.76 -11.40
N GLY A 813 -27.50 -21.66 -10.55
CA GLY A 813 -27.77 -23.10 -10.63
C GLY A 813 -27.11 -23.78 -11.84
N GLU A 814 -27.62 -24.95 -12.24
CA GLU A 814 -27.11 -25.71 -13.40
C GLU A 814 -27.37 -24.95 -14.71
N CYS A 815 -26.29 -24.48 -15.35
CA CYS A 815 -26.36 -23.66 -16.57
C CYS A 815 -25.17 -23.86 -17.53
N GLU A 816 -24.61 -25.07 -17.55
CA GLU A 816 -23.38 -25.43 -18.29
C GLU A 816 -23.49 -25.16 -19.79
N SER A 817 -24.61 -25.54 -20.43
CA SER A 817 -24.84 -25.29 -21.86
C SER A 817 -24.86 -23.80 -22.20
N VAL A 818 -25.53 -22.99 -21.36
CA VAL A 818 -25.60 -21.53 -21.53
C VAL A 818 -24.23 -20.89 -21.32
N ALA A 819 -23.43 -21.43 -20.38
CA ALA A 819 -22.08 -20.98 -20.14
C ALA A 819 -21.16 -21.27 -21.34
N GLN A 820 -21.27 -22.44 -21.97
CA GLN A 820 -20.54 -22.78 -23.20
C GLN A 820 -20.92 -21.85 -24.38
N ASP A 821 -22.21 -21.61 -24.60
CA ASP A 821 -22.69 -20.68 -25.64
C ASP A 821 -22.21 -19.24 -25.40
N TYR A 822 -22.18 -18.80 -24.14
CA TYR A 822 -21.64 -17.50 -23.78
C TYR A 822 -20.12 -17.44 -24.00
N GLN A 823 -19.39 -18.50 -23.63
CA GLN A 823 -17.95 -18.60 -23.85
C GLN A 823 -17.60 -18.50 -25.34
N ALA A 824 -18.32 -19.21 -26.22
CA ALA A 824 -18.14 -19.14 -27.67
C ALA A 824 -18.36 -17.72 -28.23
N ARG A 825 -19.41 -17.02 -27.78
CA ARG A 825 -19.66 -15.62 -28.16
C ARG A 825 -18.59 -14.67 -27.64
N CYS A 826 -18.10 -14.87 -26.42
CA CYS A 826 -16.97 -14.11 -25.89
C CYS A 826 -15.68 -14.35 -26.67
N HIS A 827 -15.44 -15.57 -27.17
CA HIS A 827 -14.28 -15.87 -28.01
C HIS A 827 -14.31 -15.10 -29.32
N SER A 828 -15.48 -14.96 -29.96
CA SER A 828 -15.61 -14.14 -31.17
C SER A 828 -15.26 -12.67 -30.94
N LEU A 829 -15.55 -12.13 -29.74
CA LEU A 829 -15.22 -10.74 -29.37
C LEU A 829 -13.75 -10.60 -28.92
N PHE A 830 -13.21 -11.61 -28.26
CA PHE A 830 -11.87 -11.61 -27.67
C PHE A 830 -11.07 -12.84 -28.16
N PRO A 831 -10.68 -12.87 -29.45
CA PRO A 831 -10.12 -14.06 -30.09
C PRO A 831 -8.78 -14.52 -29.49
N LEU A 832 -8.03 -13.59 -28.90
CA LEU A 832 -6.73 -13.89 -28.28
C LEU A 832 -6.85 -14.35 -26.81
N SER A 833 -8.02 -14.29 -26.18
CA SER A 833 -8.15 -14.60 -24.75
C SER A 833 -8.29 -16.12 -24.52
N PRO A 834 -7.34 -16.77 -23.82
CA PRO A 834 -7.42 -18.21 -23.56
C PRO A 834 -8.62 -18.61 -22.72
N SER A 835 -9.13 -17.72 -21.85
CA SER A 835 -10.32 -17.95 -21.01
C SER A 835 -11.60 -18.26 -21.81
N PHE A 836 -11.64 -17.93 -23.11
CA PHE A 836 -12.80 -18.18 -23.96
C PHE A 836 -12.56 -19.25 -25.03
N ILE A 837 -11.38 -19.87 -25.07
CA ILE A 837 -11.11 -20.97 -26.02
C ILE A 837 -11.74 -22.25 -25.47
N ILE A 838 -12.56 -22.92 -26.29
CA ILE A 838 -13.09 -24.25 -25.98
C ILE A 838 -12.09 -25.29 -26.53
N PRO A 839 -11.39 -26.07 -25.68
CA PRO A 839 -10.43 -27.06 -26.16
C PRO A 839 -11.17 -28.20 -26.88
N ALA A 840 -10.66 -28.62 -28.05
CA ALA A 840 -11.24 -29.70 -28.86
C ALA A 840 -11.31 -31.09 -28.15
N SER A 841 -10.67 -31.24 -26.99
CA SER A 841 -10.58 -32.48 -26.21
C SER A 841 -11.20 -32.38 -24.80
N SER A 842 -11.97 -31.33 -24.49
CA SER A 842 -12.62 -31.18 -23.17
C SER A 842 -13.86 -32.07 -23.06
N GLN A 843 -14.03 -32.76 -21.92
CA GLN A 843 -15.32 -33.35 -21.56
C GLN A 843 -16.35 -32.23 -21.36
N PRO A 844 -17.65 -32.45 -21.66
CA PRO A 844 -18.69 -31.41 -21.57
C PRO A 844 -18.78 -30.70 -20.21
N ASP A 845 -18.22 -31.28 -19.14
CA ASP A 845 -18.35 -30.79 -17.76
C ASP A 845 -17.17 -29.93 -17.25
N GLN A 846 -16.14 -29.63 -18.05
CA GLN A 846 -14.97 -28.84 -17.63
C GLN A 846 -14.91 -27.46 -18.31
N ILE A 847 -15.70 -26.50 -17.81
CA ILE A 847 -15.56 -25.08 -18.16
C ILE A 847 -14.54 -24.44 -17.20
N VAL A 848 -13.30 -24.28 -17.67
CA VAL A 848 -12.22 -23.68 -16.88
C VAL A 848 -12.14 -22.18 -17.19
N ALA A 849 -12.68 -21.33 -16.31
CA ALA A 849 -12.73 -19.86 -16.49
C ALA A 849 -11.36 -19.15 -16.41
N ASN A 850 -10.34 -19.83 -15.88
CA ASN A 850 -8.97 -19.35 -15.82
C ASN A 850 -8.11 -20.39 -16.50
N GLY A 851 -7.59 -20.12 -17.69
CA GLY A 851 -6.76 -21.01 -18.52
C GLY A 851 -5.50 -21.57 -17.83
N ALA A 852 -5.65 -22.22 -16.69
CA ALA A 852 -4.74 -23.17 -16.13
C ALA A 852 -4.88 -24.41 -17.01
N ALA A 853 -3.85 -24.66 -17.82
CA ALA A 853 -3.57 -26.01 -18.24
C ALA A 853 -3.53 -26.89 -16.97
N SER A 854 -4.22 -28.02 -17.07
CA SER A 854 -4.18 -29.20 -16.19
C SER A 854 -3.02 -29.29 -15.20
#